data_AF-A0A1K1PBW6-F1
#
_entry.id   AF-A0A1K1PBW6-F1
#
_cell.length_a   1.000
_cell.length_b   1.000
_cell.length_c   1.000
_cell.angle_alpha   90.00
_cell.angle_beta   90.00
_cell.angle_gamma   90.00
#
_symmetry.space_group_name_H-M   'P 1'
#
loop_
_entity.id
_entity.type
_entity.pdbx_description
1 polymer ?
#
loop_
_entity_poly.entity_id
_entity_poly.type
_entity_poly.pdbx_seq_one_letter_code
_entity_poly.pdbx_strand_id
1 'polypeptide(L)'
;MYFGPFNGNMGGYSPVFGPPASYPISNYSYWCNSSFSWHNAWYSPRQVISRINEPEFSARKLIYDKYTGEFKVKERDGRVVIVGKFKIIKMLVVNPKSSTEFEAVYFEIEYEGNIYAIVLSFKEYCRRQFLPHLSFFRRNPDCKDEYLTAAVCLALQDFSDSKFLYIPKRSGWQQYEEGKIDFASADSVFPGLEEYYPEEIKERQIMRTDRALADITVEYRDFLKTGPDLIPLVIISTHAIVSRFSCKDSPSDEAYIIKPDGEKSAKAAVACLKTKNNKTTAICPLTASRTDVIAELDNTNDGVALFRDTSLIESRKARLASFDVLHNDLIGADGKETRGWHVIAIIEDRPSNVPPNFPALHLTLSNTTGEVDIKKLQKLSGKFNAALIKWFVNDPANALAKLNAAVEHIAQYPSDVFESERARTVKGLGSTAWFLKELGLIGFDEFNAFTTFVNLDQVQSDSAAVDVVNDFRDVFNRLIVSGTVRVVGQKDPPYYKSGYVVSEHERLSFESVVLDSSILPLMRTTKRRNILLSALNEAGLLYSNNNYKRLIEVEVAPYKKRTISAYTVTNEILNSDAVDKIKEQELAAFFMRSEQMHRDFMPVLRNQSGTGVAGVAIIQESDTNRHQYVCGATRAGKTFYLCQQAVLKAKAGEKVLIFDHTGGFSMRELSKHLPESVISKYFSFLDINKQGLPVDLMNLDGCESLPDAKNQLIGILSAALRVTGDVQEKVLRRRLSAFLKESGNKPDAELRDILGYLDIGDPIQKKLYEKLYDVFDNLDGNEQVKASWDKFFGNTKQIVVISASDDSVHKSTHVMDMLLSSLYSFKQRYPDEKLTLVIDEVSDHFIAAGSPIDIMLRKGGKFGFTLLLASQEFSLEKDSLGRLIGNAGTLIFFRPKSDTLKDVSKITGIDSSTLAGLEQGECVAVGNFCDSFEGKNKYVVLIGRTYTQEE
;
A
#
# COMPACT_ATOMS: atom_id res chain seq x y z
N MET A 1 33.59 -0.05 40.27
CA MET A 1 32.66 0.02 41.41
C MET A 1 31.64 -1.09 41.25
N TYR A 2 31.68 -2.03 42.19
CA TYR A 2 30.69 -3.02 42.57
C TYR A 2 30.12 -3.99 41.51
N PHE A 3 30.88 -5.08 41.33
CA PHE A 3 30.33 -6.43 41.20
C PHE A 3 29.90 -6.95 42.58
N GLY A 4 28.78 -7.67 42.65
CA GLY A 4 28.28 -8.44 43.81
C GLY A 4 27.07 -9.29 43.41
N PRO A 5 26.85 -10.48 44.02
CA PRO A 5 26.72 -11.73 43.26
C PRO A 5 25.32 -12.33 43.19
N PHE A 6 25.11 -13.12 42.14
CA PHE A 6 24.01 -14.07 41.97
C PHE A 6 24.02 -15.12 43.09
N ASN A 7 22.95 -15.16 43.88
CA ASN A 7 22.57 -16.32 44.69
C ASN A 7 21.25 -16.86 44.16
N GLY A 8 21.26 -18.16 43.85
CA GLY A 8 20.10 -18.89 43.36
C GLY A 8 19.02 -19.00 44.43
N ASN A 9 17.80 -18.58 44.08
CA ASN A 9 16.59 -18.97 44.78
C ASN A 9 15.92 -20.09 43.97
N MET A 10 16.04 -21.32 44.48
CA MET A 10 15.03 -22.35 44.24
C MET A 10 13.72 -21.85 44.88
N GLY A 11 12.86 -21.24 44.06
CA GLY A 11 11.48 -20.95 44.43
C GLY A 11 10.70 -22.26 44.44
N GLY A 12 10.58 -22.87 45.61
CA GLY A 12 9.63 -23.94 45.87
C GLY A 12 8.21 -23.45 45.62
N TYR A 13 7.59 -23.94 44.55
CA TYR A 13 6.16 -23.85 44.37
C TYR A 13 5.50 -24.80 45.39
N SER A 14 5.01 -24.23 46.48
CA SER A 14 4.00 -24.88 47.31
C SER A 14 2.67 -24.81 46.57
N PRO A 15 2.05 -25.92 46.14
CA PRO A 15 0.71 -25.86 45.59
C PRO A 15 -0.25 -25.62 46.76
N VAL A 16 -0.83 -24.41 46.80
CA VAL A 16 -1.94 -24.09 47.71
C VAL A 16 -3.18 -24.81 47.16
N PHE A 17 -3.35 -26.08 47.53
CA PHE A 17 -4.61 -26.80 47.32
C PHE A 17 -5.62 -26.31 48.35
N GLY A 18 -6.47 -25.35 47.97
CA GLY A 18 -7.79 -25.22 48.59
C GLY A 18 -8.66 -26.45 48.23
N PRO A 19 -9.69 -26.79 49.03
CA PRO A 19 -10.55 -27.92 48.71
C PRO A 19 -11.24 -27.67 47.35
N PRO A 20 -11.24 -28.64 46.41
CA PRO A 20 -12.00 -28.51 45.19
C PRO A 20 -13.49 -28.46 45.56
N ALA A 21 -14.22 -27.50 44.96
CA ALA A 21 -15.67 -27.47 45.05
C ALA A 21 -16.24 -28.83 44.56
N SER A 22 -17.23 -29.38 45.26
CA SER A 22 -17.89 -30.63 44.85
C SER A 22 -18.51 -30.46 43.45
N TYR A 23 -17.98 -31.17 42.45
CA TYR A 23 -18.49 -31.12 41.08
C TYR A 23 -19.62 -32.15 40.88
N PRO A 24 -20.82 -31.73 40.45
CA PRO A 24 -21.94 -32.64 40.25
C PRO A 24 -21.70 -33.61 39.09
N ILE A 25 -21.99 -34.91 39.32
CA ILE A 25 -21.89 -36.01 38.34
C ILE A 25 -22.79 -35.79 37.12
N SER A 26 -23.80 -34.91 37.21
CA SER A 26 -24.75 -34.65 36.12
C SER A 26 -24.11 -34.23 34.80
N ASN A 27 -22.89 -33.66 34.84
CA ASN A 27 -22.15 -33.26 33.63
C ASN A 27 -21.34 -34.40 32.97
N TYR A 28 -21.20 -35.55 33.64
CA TYR A 28 -20.38 -36.70 33.20
C TYR A 28 -21.21 -37.99 33.10
N SER A 29 -22.53 -37.88 33.13
CA SER A 29 -23.45 -39.01 33.21
C SER A 29 -23.32 -40.01 32.07
N TYR A 30 -22.89 -39.55 30.89
CA TYR A 30 -22.75 -40.39 29.69
C TYR A 30 -21.57 -41.36 29.75
N TRP A 31 -20.57 -41.05 30.57
CA TRP A 31 -19.34 -41.84 30.65
C TRP A 31 -19.34 -42.72 31.90
N CYS A 32 -20.41 -42.61 32.70
CA CYS A 32 -20.57 -43.28 33.98
C CYS A 32 -21.60 -44.42 33.88
N ASN A 33 -21.16 -45.67 33.99
CA ASN A 33 -22.07 -46.83 33.99
C ASN A 33 -22.19 -47.45 35.38
N SER A 34 -23.38 -48.00 35.69
CA SER A 34 -23.62 -48.76 36.93
C SER A 34 -23.08 -50.19 36.88
N SER A 35 -22.77 -50.70 35.68
CA SER A 35 -22.30 -52.07 35.46
C SER A 35 -21.32 -52.19 34.30
N PHE A 36 -20.50 -53.24 34.32
CA PHE A 36 -19.50 -53.61 33.32
C PHE A 36 -19.67 -55.09 32.95
N SER A 37 -19.68 -55.43 31.67
CA SER A 37 -19.79 -56.82 31.20
C SER A 37 -18.40 -57.39 30.88
N TRP A 38 -18.10 -58.57 31.40
CA TRP A 38 -16.89 -59.32 31.08
C TRP A 38 -17.17 -60.82 31.05
N HIS A 39 -16.86 -61.49 29.93
CA HIS A 39 -17.22 -62.89 29.65
C HIS A 39 -18.68 -63.23 29.96
N ASN A 40 -19.62 -62.44 29.44
CA ASN A 40 -21.08 -62.60 29.62
C ASN A 40 -21.59 -62.52 31.07
N ALA A 41 -20.76 -62.02 32.00
CA ALA A 41 -21.16 -61.71 33.37
C ALA A 41 -21.09 -60.20 33.62
N TRP A 42 -22.09 -59.68 34.33
CA TRP A 42 -22.16 -58.27 34.71
C TRP A 42 -21.60 -58.04 36.10
N TYR A 43 -20.74 -57.04 36.21
CA TYR A 43 -20.09 -56.62 37.44
C TYR A 43 -20.50 -55.20 37.80
N SER A 44 -20.76 -54.96 39.08
CA SER A 44 -20.85 -53.61 39.65
C SER A 44 -19.47 -53.13 40.09
N PRO A 45 -19.23 -51.81 40.22
CA PRO A 45 -17.94 -51.30 40.68
C PRO A 45 -17.56 -51.83 42.06
N ARG A 46 -18.56 -51.97 42.95
CA ARG A 46 -18.39 -52.62 44.25
C ARG A 46 -17.84 -54.05 44.14
N GLN A 47 -18.38 -54.87 43.24
CA GLN A 47 -17.92 -56.25 43.05
C GLN A 47 -16.47 -56.31 42.55
N VAL A 48 -16.07 -55.42 41.65
CA VAL A 48 -14.69 -55.33 41.15
C VAL A 48 -13.74 -54.95 42.28
N ILE A 49 -14.11 -53.93 43.08
CA ILE A 49 -13.32 -53.41 44.21
C ILE A 49 -13.19 -54.43 45.35
N SER A 50 -14.25 -55.20 45.63
CA SER A 50 -14.26 -56.20 46.70
C SER A 50 -13.45 -57.46 46.37
N ARG A 51 -13.28 -57.80 45.08
CA ARG A 51 -12.57 -59.02 44.66
C ARG A 51 -11.04 -58.91 44.72
N ILE A 52 -10.51 -57.70 44.75
CA ILE A 52 -9.06 -57.43 44.75
C ILE A 52 -8.46 -57.51 46.16
N ASN A 53 -9.21 -57.05 47.15
CA ASN A 53 -8.78 -56.98 48.53
C ASN A 53 -9.72 -57.82 49.40
N GLU A 54 -9.50 -59.13 49.47
CA GLU A 54 -10.10 -59.89 50.58
C GLU A 54 -9.52 -59.36 51.90
N PRO A 55 -10.36 -59.05 52.91
CA PRO A 55 -9.90 -58.37 54.10
C PRO A 55 -9.03 -59.29 54.96
N GLU A 56 -7.72 -59.04 54.99
CA GLU A 56 -6.78 -59.66 55.94
C GLU A 56 -7.11 -59.29 57.40
N PHE A 57 -7.91 -58.23 57.60
CA PHE A 57 -8.49 -57.86 58.89
C PHE A 57 -9.90 -58.42 58.99
N SER A 58 -10.12 -59.40 59.88
CA SER A 58 -11.47 -59.91 60.09
C SER A 58 -12.43 -58.78 60.49
N ALA A 59 -13.62 -58.74 59.87
CA ALA A 59 -14.69 -57.80 60.18
C ALA A 59 -15.10 -57.75 61.67
N ARG A 60 -14.61 -58.69 62.48
CA ARG A 60 -14.79 -58.74 63.94
C ARG A 60 -13.93 -57.73 64.71
N LYS A 61 -12.91 -57.11 64.08
CA LYS A 61 -12.02 -56.14 64.74
C LYS A 61 -12.31 -54.68 64.38
N LEU A 62 -12.70 -54.37 63.15
CA LEU A 62 -13.02 -53.01 62.71
C LEU A 62 -14.54 -52.83 62.69
N ILE A 63 -15.05 -51.82 63.39
CA ILE A 63 -16.48 -51.56 63.61
C ILE A 63 -16.78 -50.15 63.14
N TYR A 64 -17.71 -50.01 62.19
CA TYR A 64 -18.33 -48.72 61.86
C TYR A 64 -19.57 -48.52 62.73
N ASP A 65 -19.52 -47.55 63.63
CA ASP A 65 -20.62 -47.20 64.51
C ASP A 65 -21.62 -46.30 63.78
N LYS A 66 -22.75 -46.88 63.37
CA LYS A 66 -23.79 -46.18 62.59
C LYS A 66 -24.44 -45.01 63.33
N TYR A 67 -24.36 -44.95 64.65
CA TYR A 67 -24.99 -43.88 65.45
C TYR A 67 -24.07 -42.67 65.60
N THR A 68 -22.76 -42.91 65.77
CA THR A 68 -21.76 -41.84 65.93
C THR A 68 -21.07 -41.44 64.61
N GLY A 69 -21.08 -42.33 63.62
CA GLY A 69 -20.38 -42.19 62.34
C GLY A 69 -18.88 -42.49 62.45
N GLU A 70 -18.42 -43.12 63.53
CA GLU A 70 -17.01 -43.34 63.83
C GLU A 70 -16.56 -44.76 63.45
N PHE A 71 -15.35 -44.86 62.89
CA PHE A 71 -14.65 -46.13 62.74
C PHE A 71 -13.84 -46.42 64.01
N LYS A 72 -14.02 -47.62 64.57
CA LYS A 72 -13.38 -48.09 65.80
C LYS A 72 -12.73 -49.46 65.58
N VAL A 73 -11.53 -49.68 66.10
CA VAL A 73 -10.88 -51.00 66.10
C VAL A 73 -10.87 -51.57 67.51
N LYS A 74 -11.34 -52.80 67.67
CA LYS A 74 -11.22 -53.60 68.90
C LYS A 74 -9.99 -54.50 68.81
N GLU A 75 -8.99 -54.21 69.65
CA GLU A 75 -7.76 -54.98 69.76
C GLU A 75 -7.99 -56.29 70.55
N ARG A 76 -7.03 -57.23 70.49
CA ARG A 76 -7.16 -58.59 71.08
C ARG A 76 -7.27 -58.57 72.62
N ASP A 77 -6.78 -57.52 73.25
CA ASP A 77 -6.85 -57.25 74.70
C ASP A 77 -8.18 -56.62 75.14
N GLY A 78 -9.10 -56.35 74.19
CA GLY A 78 -10.38 -55.71 74.44
C GLY A 78 -10.36 -54.18 74.35
N ARG A 79 -9.19 -53.54 74.14
CA ARG A 79 -9.05 -52.09 73.95
C ARG A 79 -9.78 -51.65 72.68
N VAL A 80 -10.52 -50.55 72.75
CA VAL A 80 -11.19 -49.93 71.60
C VAL A 80 -10.44 -48.66 71.22
N VAL A 81 -9.89 -48.63 70.01
CA VAL A 81 -9.16 -47.50 69.44
C VAL A 81 -10.05 -46.80 68.41
N ILE A 82 -10.25 -45.49 68.57
CA ILE A 82 -11.01 -44.67 67.60
C ILE A 82 -10.08 -44.35 66.43
N VAL A 83 -10.47 -44.76 65.21
CA VAL A 83 -9.73 -44.48 63.98
C VAL A 83 -10.04 -43.09 63.46
N GLY A 84 -11.31 -42.71 63.44
CA GLY A 84 -11.77 -41.39 63.01
C GLY A 84 -13.21 -41.40 62.49
N LYS A 85 -13.76 -40.20 62.26
CA LYS A 85 -15.10 -39.97 61.70
C LYS A 85 -14.96 -39.40 60.29
N PHE A 86 -15.28 -40.22 59.28
CA PHE A 86 -15.28 -39.80 57.88
C PHE A 86 -16.29 -40.61 57.08
N LYS A 87 -16.65 -40.11 55.89
CA LYS A 87 -17.60 -40.77 55.01
C LYS A 87 -17.14 -40.69 53.56
N ILE A 88 -17.23 -41.80 52.84
CA ILE A 88 -17.14 -41.78 51.37
C ILE A 88 -18.45 -41.24 50.83
N ILE A 89 -18.38 -40.18 50.04
CA ILE A 89 -19.56 -39.55 49.45
C ILE A 89 -19.67 -39.81 47.94
N LYS A 90 -18.58 -40.25 47.30
CA LYS A 90 -18.54 -40.55 45.87
C LYS A 90 -17.41 -41.53 45.55
N MET A 91 -17.65 -42.46 44.62
CA MET A 91 -16.64 -43.41 44.13
C MET A 91 -16.83 -43.69 42.64
N LEU A 92 -15.74 -43.58 41.87
CA LEU A 92 -15.65 -43.92 40.46
C LEU A 92 -14.52 -44.92 40.24
N VAL A 93 -14.81 -46.01 39.52
CA VAL A 93 -13.81 -46.98 39.07
C VAL A 93 -13.50 -46.70 37.61
N VAL A 94 -12.26 -46.30 37.32
CA VAL A 94 -11.84 -45.79 36.01
C VAL A 94 -11.35 -46.93 35.13
N ASN A 95 -11.91 -47.03 33.91
CA ASN A 95 -11.51 -47.97 32.85
C ASN A 95 -11.34 -49.42 33.36
N PRO A 96 -12.43 -50.11 33.75
CA PRO A 96 -12.34 -51.52 34.14
C PRO A 96 -11.86 -52.39 32.96
N LYS A 97 -10.87 -53.25 33.21
CA LYS A 97 -10.27 -54.16 32.21
C LYS A 97 -10.75 -55.60 32.37
N SER A 98 -11.03 -56.02 33.60
CA SER A 98 -11.55 -57.35 33.93
C SER A 98 -12.36 -57.31 35.23
N SER A 99 -12.83 -58.47 35.71
CA SER A 99 -13.53 -58.55 37.00
C SER A 99 -12.65 -58.22 38.23
N THR A 100 -11.33 -58.05 38.04
CA THR A 100 -10.34 -57.77 39.11
C THR A 100 -9.28 -56.74 38.70
N GLU A 101 -9.46 -56.02 37.58
CA GLU A 101 -8.47 -55.06 37.07
C GLU A 101 -9.15 -53.79 36.54
N PHE A 102 -8.56 -52.64 36.84
CA PHE A 102 -8.98 -51.30 36.39
C PHE A 102 -7.75 -50.40 36.26
N GLU A 103 -7.90 -49.14 35.86
CA GLU A 103 -6.76 -48.20 35.78
C GLU A 103 -6.57 -47.39 37.05
N ALA A 104 -7.65 -46.79 37.55
CA ALA A 104 -7.64 -46.06 38.82
C ALA A 104 -8.98 -46.14 39.56
N VAL A 105 -8.97 -45.75 40.84
CA VAL A 105 -10.17 -45.45 41.63
C VAL A 105 -10.11 -43.99 42.04
N TYR A 106 -11.16 -43.24 41.71
CA TYR A 106 -11.40 -41.91 42.23
C TYR A 106 -12.45 -41.98 43.33
N PHE A 107 -12.25 -41.28 44.44
CA PHE A 107 -13.26 -41.16 45.48
C PHE A 107 -13.14 -39.85 46.25
N GLU A 108 -14.26 -39.39 46.79
CA GLU A 108 -14.33 -38.19 47.63
C GLU A 108 -14.60 -38.62 49.08
N ILE A 109 -13.73 -38.19 50.00
CA ILE A 109 -13.89 -38.38 51.45
C ILE A 109 -14.36 -37.07 52.08
N GLU A 110 -15.47 -37.13 52.83
CA GLU A 110 -15.89 -36.07 53.75
C GLU A 110 -15.24 -36.28 55.14
N TYR A 111 -14.48 -35.29 55.59
CA TYR A 111 -13.81 -35.26 56.89
C TYR A 111 -13.87 -33.87 57.50
N GLU A 112 -14.36 -33.76 58.74
CA GLU A 112 -14.54 -32.49 59.47
C GLU A 112 -15.29 -31.39 58.67
N GLY A 113 -16.25 -31.79 57.84
CA GLY A 113 -17.05 -30.88 56.99
C GLY A 113 -16.36 -30.45 55.69
N ASN A 114 -15.16 -30.93 55.40
CA ASN A 114 -14.43 -30.70 54.15
C ASN A 114 -14.47 -31.94 53.25
N ILE A 115 -14.44 -31.73 51.93
CA ILE A 115 -14.41 -32.79 50.92
C ILE A 115 -13.01 -32.87 50.31
N TYR A 116 -12.43 -34.07 50.31
CA TYR A 116 -11.13 -34.37 49.74
C TYR A 116 -11.26 -35.39 48.62
N ALA A 117 -10.83 -35.01 47.41
CA ALA A 117 -10.80 -35.90 46.25
C ALA A 117 -9.48 -36.67 46.23
N ILE A 118 -9.55 -38.00 46.06
CA ILE A 118 -8.40 -38.90 46.06
C ILE A 118 -8.47 -39.78 44.82
N VAL A 119 -7.31 -39.95 44.17
CA VAL A 119 -7.11 -40.88 43.06
C VAL A 119 -6.02 -41.87 43.44
N LEU A 120 -6.31 -43.15 43.23
CA LEU A 120 -5.36 -44.24 43.42
C LEU A 120 -5.27 -45.04 42.13
N SER A 121 -4.04 -45.24 41.65
CA SER A 121 -3.81 -46.22 40.59
C SER A 121 -4.17 -47.63 41.07
N PHE A 122 -4.43 -48.54 40.12
CA PHE A 122 -4.64 -49.96 40.42
C PHE A 122 -3.56 -50.56 41.33
N LYS A 123 -2.29 -50.20 41.09
CA LYS A 123 -1.15 -50.68 41.87
C LYS A 123 -1.16 -50.17 43.31
N GLU A 124 -1.49 -48.90 43.52
CA GLU A 124 -1.61 -48.30 44.86
C GLU A 124 -2.78 -48.89 45.64
N TYR A 125 -3.93 -49.09 44.97
CA TYR A 125 -5.10 -49.70 45.57
C TYR A 125 -4.84 -51.16 46.00
N CYS A 126 -4.23 -51.98 45.12
CA CYS A 126 -3.84 -53.35 45.42
C CYS A 126 -2.85 -53.45 46.58
N ARG A 127 -1.92 -52.49 46.69
CA ARG A 127 -0.91 -52.44 47.77
C ARG A 127 -1.41 -51.72 49.02
N ARG A 128 -2.66 -51.25 49.03
CA ARG A 128 -3.27 -50.47 50.10
C ARG A 128 -2.46 -49.22 50.48
N GLN A 129 -1.86 -48.54 49.49
CA GLN A 129 -1.03 -47.34 49.71
C GLN A 129 -1.89 -46.08 49.88
N PHE A 130 -2.81 -46.08 50.85
CA PHE A 130 -3.75 -44.98 51.06
C PHE A 130 -3.13 -43.79 51.83
N LEU A 131 -2.21 -44.07 52.76
CA LEU A 131 -1.67 -43.09 53.72
C LEU A 131 -1.07 -41.81 53.09
N PRO A 132 -0.32 -41.87 51.97
CA PRO A 132 0.22 -40.67 51.35
C PRO A 132 -0.87 -39.68 50.89
N HIS A 133 -2.05 -40.19 50.54
CA HIS A 133 -3.18 -39.39 50.06
C HIS A 133 -4.10 -38.91 51.19
N LEU A 134 -3.82 -39.29 52.45
CA LEU A 134 -4.64 -38.98 53.63
C LEU A 134 -3.93 -38.04 54.60
N SER A 135 -3.02 -37.18 54.10
CA SER A 135 -2.25 -36.23 54.93
C SER A 135 -3.12 -35.24 55.71
N PHE A 136 -4.36 -35.00 55.25
CA PHE A 136 -5.35 -34.15 55.90
C PHE A 136 -6.03 -34.78 57.13
N PHE A 137 -5.92 -36.10 57.33
CA PHE A 137 -6.50 -36.75 58.51
C PHE A 137 -5.72 -36.40 59.76
N ARG A 138 -6.43 -35.90 60.79
CA ARG A 138 -5.83 -35.69 62.10
C ARG A 138 -5.49 -37.04 62.72
N ARG A 139 -4.20 -37.29 62.92
CA ARG A 139 -3.69 -38.56 63.46
C ARG A 139 -4.07 -38.70 64.93
N ASN A 140 -4.78 -39.77 65.27
CA ASN A 140 -4.91 -40.21 66.65
C ASN A 140 -3.61 -40.93 67.06
N PRO A 141 -2.85 -40.45 68.07
CA PRO A 141 -1.59 -41.05 68.49
C PRO A 141 -1.71 -42.52 68.91
N ASP A 142 -2.90 -42.95 69.35
CA ASP A 142 -3.20 -44.32 69.74
C ASP A 142 -3.61 -45.21 68.55
N CYS A 143 -3.79 -44.66 67.34
CA CYS A 143 -4.24 -45.39 66.16
C CYS A 143 -3.07 -45.71 65.22
N LYS A 144 -2.83 -47.01 64.99
CA LYS A 144 -1.86 -47.46 63.98
C LYS A 144 -2.31 -47.07 62.57
N ASP A 145 -1.35 -46.75 61.71
CA ASP A 145 -1.58 -46.40 60.29
C ASP A 145 -2.33 -47.50 59.50
N GLU A 146 -2.10 -48.77 59.87
CA GLU A 146 -2.80 -49.93 59.31
C GLU A 146 -4.31 -49.89 59.56
N TYR A 147 -4.76 -49.31 60.69
CA TYR A 147 -6.17 -49.21 61.04
C TYR A 147 -6.91 -48.15 60.21
N LEU A 148 -6.26 -47.02 59.95
CA LEU A 148 -6.81 -46.00 59.04
C LEU A 148 -6.91 -46.51 57.61
N THR A 149 -5.86 -47.19 57.15
CA THR A 149 -5.81 -47.85 55.84
C THR A 149 -6.94 -48.88 55.69
N ALA A 150 -7.13 -49.73 56.70
CA ALA A 150 -8.21 -50.72 56.70
C ALA A 150 -9.60 -50.07 56.76
N ALA A 151 -9.77 -48.98 57.52
CA ALA A 151 -11.02 -48.25 57.61
C ALA A 151 -11.43 -47.62 56.27
N VAL A 152 -10.49 -47.00 55.56
CA VAL A 152 -10.76 -46.43 54.22
C VAL A 152 -11.06 -47.53 53.21
N CYS A 153 -10.31 -48.64 53.23
CA CYS A 153 -10.57 -49.79 52.36
C CYS A 153 -11.97 -50.38 52.59
N LEU A 154 -12.37 -50.58 53.85
CA LEU A 154 -13.71 -51.06 54.21
C LEU A 154 -14.79 -50.07 53.76
N ALA A 155 -14.58 -48.77 54.01
CA ALA A 155 -15.52 -47.73 53.61
C ALA A 155 -15.74 -47.66 52.09
N LEU A 156 -14.71 -47.93 51.28
CA LEU A 156 -14.81 -48.04 49.83
C LEU A 156 -15.55 -49.31 49.39
N GLN A 157 -15.28 -50.46 50.03
CA GLN A 157 -15.93 -51.73 49.74
C GLN A 157 -17.43 -51.73 50.11
N ASP A 158 -17.82 -50.97 51.12
CA ASP A 158 -19.21 -50.86 51.58
C ASP A 158 -19.99 -49.71 50.93
N PHE A 159 -19.33 -48.87 50.13
CA PHE A 159 -19.99 -47.78 49.42
C PHE A 159 -20.89 -48.30 48.29
N SER A 160 -22.17 -47.95 48.32
CA SER A 160 -23.18 -48.49 47.41
C SER A 160 -23.41 -47.67 46.14
N ASP A 161 -23.14 -46.36 46.16
CA ASP A 161 -23.44 -45.44 45.04
C ASP A 161 -22.22 -45.21 44.12
N SER A 162 -21.58 -46.31 43.75
CA SER A 162 -20.37 -46.30 42.90
C SER A 162 -20.70 -46.44 41.42
N LYS A 163 -19.92 -45.79 40.54
CA LYS A 163 -20.05 -45.94 39.07
C LYS A 163 -18.71 -46.29 38.41
N PHE A 164 -18.74 -46.90 37.23
CA PHE A 164 -17.57 -47.01 36.36
C PHE A 164 -17.45 -45.77 35.51
N LEU A 165 -16.26 -45.20 35.37
CA LEU A 165 -15.96 -44.12 34.44
C LEU A 165 -15.15 -44.66 33.26
N TYR A 166 -15.64 -44.48 32.03
CA TYR A 166 -14.91 -44.84 30.81
C TYR A 166 -14.32 -43.58 30.19
N ILE A 167 -12.99 -43.50 30.15
CA ILE A 167 -12.26 -42.40 29.51
C ILE A 167 -12.14 -42.70 28.01
N PRO A 168 -12.59 -41.80 27.12
CA PRO A 168 -12.42 -41.97 25.68
C PRO A 168 -10.96 -42.02 25.30
N LYS A 169 -10.66 -42.85 24.30
CA LYS A 169 -9.30 -43.02 23.78
C LYS A 169 -8.91 -41.93 22.78
N ARG A 170 -9.90 -41.24 22.21
CA ARG A 170 -9.74 -40.21 21.18
C ARG A 170 -10.65 -39.01 21.48
N SER A 171 -10.23 -37.83 21.03
CA SER A 171 -11.06 -36.62 20.96
C SER A 171 -12.10 -36.75 19.85
N GLY A 172 -13.16 -35.93 19.88
CA GLY A 172 -14.20 -35.97 18.85
C GLY A 172 -15.33 -36.96 19.14
N TRP A 173 -16.00 -37.43 18.08
CA TRP A 173 -17.25 -38.20 18.19
C TRP A 173 -17.03 -39.58 18.82
N GLN A 174 -17.81 -39.86 19.85
CA GLN A 174 -17.93 -41.16 20.51
C GLN A 174 -19.34 -41.72 20.26
N GLN A 175 -19.42 -42.99 19.86
CA GLN A 175 -20.68 -43.68 19.63
C GLN A 175 -20.80 -44.85 20.61
N TYR A 176 -21.94 -44.94 21.30
CA TYR A 176 -22.21 -45.94 22.31
C TYR A 176 -23.30 -46.92 21.87
N GLU A 177 -23.40 -48.05 22.59
CA GLU A 177 -24.53 -48.97 22.48
C GLU A 177 -25.85 -48.19 22.71
N GLU A 178 -26.93 -48.56 21.99
CA GLU A 178 -28.22 -47.83 21.88
C GLU A 178 -28.25 -46.61 20.93
N GLY A 179 -27.18 -46.31 20.19
CA GLY A 179 -27.19 -45.25 19.17
C GLY A 179 -27.02 -43.82 19.73
N LYS A 180 -26.59 -43.71 20.99
CA LYS A 180 -26.24 -42.43 21.63
C LYS A 180 -24.89 -41.93 21.13
N ILE A 181 -24.77 -40.62 20.95
CA ILE A 181 -23.59 -39.94 20.41
C ILE A 181 -23.15 -38.86 21.41
N ASP A 182 -21.84 -38.78 21.67
CA ASP A 182 -21.23 -37.74 22.49
C ASP A 182 -19.95 -37.20 21.82
N PHE A 183 -19.42 -36.07 22.30
CA PHE A 183 -18.23 -35.43 21.77
C PHE A 183 -17.16 -35.24 22.86
N ALA A 184 -16.07 -36.00 22.76
CA ALA A 184 -14.94 -35.94 23.69
C ALA A 184 -14.08 -34.69 23.43
N SER A 185 -13.95 -33.84 24.45
CA SER A 185 -13.17 -32.60 24.40
C SER A 185 -12.56 -32.28 25.76
N ALA A 186 -11.85 -31.15 25.88
CA ALA A 186 -11.27 -30.69 27.14
C ALA A 186 -12.33 -30.49 28.24
N ASP A 187 -13.57 -30.15 27.86
CA ASP A 187 -14.70 -30.03 28.80
C ASP A 187 -15.15 -31.38 29.37
N SER A 188 -14.77 -32.48 28.72
CA SER A 188 -15.08 -33.84 29.14
C SER A 188 -14.04 -34.43 30.11
N VAL A 189 -12.93 -33.70 30.37
CA VAL A 189 -11.90 -34.11 31.33
C VAL A 189 -12.46 -33.99 32.74
N PHE A 190 -12.38 -35.10 33.48
CA PHE A 190 -12.83 -35.12 34.87
C PHE A 190 -11.75 -34.54 35.80
N PRO A 191 -12.05 -33.53 36.64
CA PRO A 191 -11.08 -32.91 37.52
C PRO A 191 -10.40 -33.92 38.46
N GLY A 192 -9.06 -33.92 38.48
CA GLY A 192 -8.24 -34.84 39.26
C GLY A 192 -7.88 -36.15 38.54
N LEU A 193 -8.42 -36.40 37.34
CA LEU A 193 -8.09 -37.57 36.51
C LEU A 193 -7.37 -37.19 35.20
N GLU A 194 -6.82 -35.98 35.10
CA GLU A 194 -6.23 -35.41 33.89
C GLU A 194 -5.10 -36.28 33.30
N GLU A 195 -4.32 -36.97 34.15
CA GLU A 195 -3.23 -37.84 33.72
C GLU A 195 -3.69 -39.09 32.95
N TYR A 196 -4.95 -39.50 33.14
CA TYR A 196 -5.53 -40.67 32.47
C TYR A 196 -6.18 -40.33 31.12
N TYR A 197 -6.27 -39.03 30.79
CA TYR A 197 -6.83 -38.57 29.51
C TYR A 197 -5.72 -38.36 28.48
N PRO A 198 -5.90 -38.82 27.23
CA PRO A 198 -5.01 -38.51 26.11
C PRO A 198 -4.83 -36.99 25.92
N GLU A 199 -3.63 -36.56 25.51
CA GLU A 199 -3.34 -35.15 25.20
C GLU A 199 -4.30 -34.57 24.16
N GLU A 200 -4.69 -35.35 23.15
CA GLU A 200 -5.64 -34.92 22.13
C GLU A 200 -7.01 -34.48 22.69
N ILE A 201 -7.47 -35.07 23.80
CA ILE A 201 -8.72 -34.66 24.46
C ILE A 201 -8.49 -33.37 25.25
N LYS A 202 -7.38 -33.29 25.98
CA LYS A 202 -7.03 -32.12 26.81
C LYS A 202 -6.78 -30.87 25.96
N GLU A 203 -6.22 -31.03 24.77
CA GLU A 203 -5.97 -29.95 23.83
C GLU A 203 -7.22 -29.54 23.02
N ARG A 204 -8.26 -30.39 22.96
CA ARG A 204 -9.49 -30.13 22.20
C ARG A 204 -10.40 -29.12 22.92
N GLN A 205 -10.12 -27.83 22.75
CA GLN A 205 -10.87 -26.75 23.41
C GLN A 205 -11.95 -26.14 22.52
N ILE A 206 -13.20 -26.49 22.81
CA ILE A 206 -14.39 -25.98 22.12
C ILE A 206 -14.88 -24.70 22.81
N MET A 207 -15.45 -23.77 22.04
CA MET A 207 -16.02 -22.54 22.59
C MET A 207 -17.39 -22.81 23.22
N ARG A 208 -17.61 -22.46 24.49
CA ARG A 208 -18.90 -22.66 25.14
C ARG A 208 -19.98 -21.70 24.62
N THR A 209 -21.19 -22.22 24.39
CA THR A 209 -22.35 -21.41 24.00
C THR A 209 -23.67 -22.05 24.47
N ASP A 210 -24.56 -21.21 24.98
CA ASP A 210 -25.94 -21.59 25.33
C ASP A 210 -26.98 -21.10 24.33
N ARG A 211 -26.55 -20.32 23.32
CA ARG A 211 -27.42 -19.86 22.23
C ARG A 211 -27.83 -21.01 21.32
N ALA A 212 -29.05 -20.94 20.79
CA ALA A 212 -29.54 -21.90 19.81
C ALA A 212 -28.73 -21.84 18.51
N LEU A 213 -28.61 -22.98 17.82
CA LEU A 213 -27.89 -23.08 16.55
C LEU A 213 -28.47 -22.10 15.52
N ALA A 214 -29.80 -22.00 15.42
CA ALA A 214 -30.48 -21.08 14.49
C ALA A 214 -30.06 -19.61 14.68
N ASP A 215 -29.98 -19.13 15.92
CA ASP A 215 -29.62 -17.73 16.22
C ASP A 215 -28.17 -17.42 15.84
N ILE A 216 -27.26 -18.38 16.05
CA ILE A 216 -25.85 -18.23 15.68
C ILE A 216 -25.71 -18.29 14.16
N THR A 217 -26.46 -19.16 13.49
CA THR A 217 -26.45 -19.30 12.03
C THR A 217 -26.83 -17.98 11.34
N VAL A 218 -27.87 -17.29 11.82
CA VAL A 218 -28.27 -15.99 11.25
C VAL A 218 -27.16 -14.94 11.41
N GLU A 219 -26.63 -14.78 12.63
CA GLU A 219 -25.55 -13.81 12.89
C GLU A 219 -24.28 -14.14 12.09
N TYR A 220 -23.95 -15.42 11.96
CA TYR A 220 -22.76 -15.85 11.23
C TYR A 220 -22.94 -15.65 9.72
N ARG A 221 -24.13 -15.93 9.17
CA ARG A 221 -24.45 -15.62 7.77
C ARG A 221 -24.32 -14.14 7.46
N ASP A 222 -24.87 -13.28 8.31
CA ASP A 222 -24.77 -11.84 8.11
C ASP A 222 -23.33 -11.34 8.16
N PHE A 223 -22.48 -11.97 8.98
CA PHE A 223 -21.05 -11.70 8.98
C PHE A 223 -20.35 -12.20 7.70
N LEU A 224 -20.69 -13.39 7.20
CA LEU A 224 -20.06 -13.95 6.00
C LEU A 224 -20.38 -13.15 4.73
N LYS A 225 -21.47 -12.37 4.69
CA LYS A 225 -21.77 -11.43 3.59
C LYS A 225 -20.68 -10.37 3.39
N THR A 226 -19.95 -10.00 4.45
CA THR A 226 -18.84 -9.03 4.34
C THR A 226 -17.54 -9.66 3.83
N GLY A 227 -17.51 -10.98 3.65
CA GLY A 227 -16.33 -11.74 3.22
C GLY A 227 -16.73 -13.07 2.58
N PRO A 228 -17.33 -13.06 1.37
CA PRO A 228 -17.84 -14.28 0.72
C PRO A 228 -16.74 -15.33 0.46
N ASP A 229 -15.49 -14.90 0.26
CA ASP A 229 -14.32 -15.77 0.08
C ASP A 229 -14.03 -16.66 1.32
N LEU A 230 -14.63 -16.36 2.47
CA LEU A 230 -14.49 -17.16 3.69
C LEU A 230 -15.43 -18.37 3.71
N ILE A 231 -16.51 -18.37 2.90
CA ILE A 231 -17.51 -19.44 2.87
C ILE A 231 -16.90 -20.83 2.61
N PRO A 232 -16.00 -21.01 1.61
CA PRO A 232 -15.30 -22.28 1.41
C PRO A 232 -14.59 -22.81 2.66
N LEU A 233 -13.99 -21.92 3.46
CA LEU A 233 -13.27 -22.30 4.69
C LEU A 233 -14.24 -22.78 5.77
N VAL A 234 -15.42 -22.17 5.87
CA VAL A 234 -16.47 -22.59 6.79
C VAL A 234 -16.99 -23.96 6.40
N ILE A 235 -17.20 -24.21 5.10
CA ILE A 235 -17.60 -25.52 4.58
C ILE A 235 -16.56 -26.58 4.95
N ILE A 236 -15.27 -26.32 4.72
CA ILE A 236 -14.16 -27.23 5.09
C ILE A 236 -14.16 -27.53 6.60
N SER A 237 -14.24 -26.49 7.44
CA SER A 237 -14.21 -26.66 8.90
C SER A 237 -15.41 -27.45 9.42
N THR A 238 -16.59 -27.25 8.82
CA THR A 238 -17.81 -28.00 9.16
C THR A 238 -17.71 -29.44 8.67
N HIS A 239 -17.19 -29.64 7.45
CA HIS A 239 -17.00 -30.94 6.85
C HIS A 239 -16.11 -31.82 7.73
N ALA A 240 -15.02 -31.24 8.26
CA ALA A 240 -14.14 -31.91 9.19
C ALA A 240 -14.85 -32.48 10.43
N ILE A 241 -15.89 -31.79 10.93
CA ILE A 241 -16.68 -32.18 12.10
C ILE A 241 -17.73 -33.23 11.73
N VAL A 242 -18.45 -33.07 10.61
CA VAL A 242 -19.60 -33.93 10.27
C VAL A 242 -19.25 -35.14 9.40
N SER A 243 -18.05 -35.15 8.80
CA SER A 243 -17.61 -36.18 7.85
C SER A 243 -17.70 -37.61 8.37
N ARG A 244 -17.56 -37.81 9.69
CA ARG A 244 -17.71 -39.12 10.37
C ARG A 244 -19.05 -39.78 10.05
N PHE A 245 -20.10 -39.00 9.88
CA PHE A 245 -21.46 -39.50 9.64
C PHE A 245 -21.83 -39.52 8.16
N SER A 246 -21.14 -38.74 7.32
CA SER A 246 -21.43 -38.62 5.88
C SER A 246 -20.49 -39.42 4.97
N CYS A 247 -19.34 -39.87 5.47
CA CYS A 247 -18.30 -40.55 4.70
C CYS A 247 -18.02 -41.95 5.27
N LYS A 248 -17.65 -42.92 4.40
CA LYS A 248 -17.45 -44.32 4.80
C LYS A 248 -16.03 -44.63 5.32
N ASP A 249 -15.00 -44.20 4.58
CA ASP A 249 -13.61 -44.64 4.85
C ASP A 249 -12.67 -43.51 5.30
N SER A 250 -12.77 -42.34 4.68
CA SER A 250 -11.93 -41.15 4.94
C SER A 250 -12.75 -39.89 4.68
N PRO A 251 -12.48 -38.78 5.40
CA PRO A 251 -13.13 -37.51 5.13
C PRO A 251 -12.73 -36.90 3.77
N SER A 252 -11.50 -37.09 3.30
CA SER A 252 -11.01 -36.47 2.05
C SER A 252 -9.97 -37.35 1.34
N ASP A 253 -9.85 -37.16 0.02
CA ASP A 253 -8.75 -37.66 -0.83
C ASP A 253 -7.60 -36.65 -0.92
N GLU A 254 -7.90 -35.37 -0.68
CA GLU A 254 -6.99 -34.25 -0.93
C GLU A 254 -6.81 -33.38 0.31
N ALA A 255 -5.66 -32.71 0.38
CA ALA A 255 -5.47 -31.58 1.27
C ALA A 255 -6.05 -30.29 0.68
N TYR A 256 -6.35 -29.32 1.54
CA TYR A 256 -6.78 -27.99 1.13
C TYR A 256 -5.60 -27.02 1.18
N ILE A 257 -5.21 -26.43 0.04
CA ILE A 257 -4.17 -25.40 -0.03
C ILE A 257 -4.84 -24.03 -0.10
N ILE A 258 -4.62 -23.18 0.89
CA ILE A 258 -5.22 -21.84 0.97
C ILE A 258 -4.13 -20.81 0.73
N LYS A 259 -4.22 -20.10 -0.41
CA LYS A 259 -3.38 -18.94 -0.73
C LYS A 259 -4.00 -17.66 -0.18
N PRO A 260 -3.41 -17.04 0.86
CA PRO A 260 -3.90 -15.78 1.39
C PRO A 260 -3.35 -14.57 0.61
N ASP A 261 -4.14 -13.52 0.43
CA ASP A 261 -3.68 -12.20 -0.06
C ASP A 261 -2.91 -11.37 1.01
N GLY A 262 -2.19 -12.03 1.91
CA GLY A 262 -1.41 -11.42 2.99
C GLY A 262 -1.77 -11.89 4.42
N GLU A 263 -1.17 -11.24 5.41
CA GLU A 263 -1.21 -11.73 6.80
C GLU A 263 -2.61 -11.63 7.44
N LYS A 264 -3.43 -10.65 7.04
CA LYS A 264 -4.80 -10.52 7.56
C LYS A 264 -5.70 -11.65 7.05
N SER A 265 -5.65 -11.96 5.76
CA SER A 265 -6.41 -13.06 5.16
C SER A 265 -5.92 -14.42 5.67
N ALA A 266 -4.62 -14.59 5.90
CA ALA A 266 -4.08 -15.77 6.57
C ALA A 266 -4.68 -15.95 7.98
N LYS A 267 -4.74 -14.89 8.79
CA LYS A 267 -5.37 -14.94 10.12
C LYS A 267 -6.88 -15.20 10.06
N ALA A 268 -7.57 -14.66 9.07
CA ALA A 268 -8.99 -14.96 8.84
C ALA A 268 -9.18 -16.45 8.49
N ALA A 269 -8.30 -17.02 7.67
CA ALA A 269 -8.32 -18.44 7.35
C ALA A 269 -8.10 -19.32 8.59
N VAL A 270 -7.13 -18.96 9.44
CA VAL A 270 -6.91 -19.63 10.74
C VAL A 270 -8.16 -19.56 11.61
N ALA A 271 -8.81 -18.39 11.69
CA ALA A 271 -10.01 -18.18 12.50
C ALA A 271 -11.20 -19.06 12.05
N CYS A 272 -11.34 -19.32 10.74
CA CYS A 272 -12.35 -20.24 10.20
C CYS A 272 -11.97 -21.70 10.44
N LEU A 273 -10.74 -22.09 10.10
CA LEU A 273 -10.32 -23.48 9.99
C LEU A 273 -9.89 -24.12 11.32
N LYS A 274 -9.45 -23.35 12.33
CA LYS A 274 -8.94 -23.93 13.58
C LYS A 274 -10.08 -24.53 14.41
N THR A 275 -10.17 -25.86 14.42
CA THR A 275 -11.19 -26.62 15.16
C THR A 275 -10.66 -27.36 16.38
N LYS A 276 -9.33 -27.60 16.45
CA LYS A 276 -8.69 -28.24 17.61
C LYS A 276 -8.78 -27.37 18.88
N ASN A 277 -8.44 -26.09 18.77
CA ASN A 277 -8.52 -25.16 19.89
C ASN A 277 -8.94 -23.77 19.40
N ASN A 278 -10.20 -23.42 19.65
CA ASN A 278 -10.77 -22.14 19.20
C ASN A 278 -10.30 -20.93 20.01
N LYS A 279 -9.53 -21.12 21.10
CA LYS A 279 -9.03 -20.04 21.96
C LYS A 279 -7.64 -19.55 21.56
N THR A 280 -6.95 -20.25 20.65
CA THR A 280 -5.61 -19.90 20.17
C THR A 280 -5.59 -19.75 18.65
N THR A 281 -4.65 -18.94 18.16
CA THR A 281 -4.32 -18.83 16.73
C THR A 281 -2.99 -19.51 16.38
N ALA A 282 -2.38 -20.21 17.34
CA ALA A 282 -1.15 -20.95 17.11
C ALA A 282 -1.42 -22.16 16.19
N ILE A 283 -0.55 -22.33 15.20
CA ILE A 283 -0.65 -23.34 14.15
C ILE A 283 0.73 -23.95 13.93
N CYS A 284 0.76 -25.24 13.58
CA CYS A 284 1.99 -25.96 13.33
C CYS A 284 2.62 -25.44 12.02
N PRO A 285 3.86 -24.93 12.03
CA PRO A 285 4.52 -24.53 10.79
C PRO A 285 4.89 -25.78 9.97
N LEU A 286 4.78 -25.70 8.64
CA LEU A 286 5.13 -26.83 7.76
C LEU A 286 6.62 -27.20 7.79
N THR A 287 7.45 -26.31 8.34
CA THR A 287 8.90 -26.53 8.56
C THR A 287 9.24 -27.03 9.97
N ALA A 288 8.23 -27.37 10.78
CA ALA A 288 8.42 -28.00 12.09
C ALA A 288 9.15 -29.34 11.97
N SER A 289 9.56 -29.90 13.11
CA SER A 289 10.17 -31.23 13.10
C SER A 289 9.17 -32.28 12.62
N ARG A 290 9.67 -33.37 12.03
CA ARG A 290 8.82 -34.50 11.61
C ARG A 290 7.92 -34.99 12.74
N THR A 291 8.42 -35.00 13.98
CA THR A 291 7.67 -35.39 15.17
C THR A 291 6.50 -34.44 15.46
N ASP A 292 6.70 -33.13 15.32
CA ASP A 292 5.65 -32.14 15.58
C ASP A 292 4.55 -32.17 14.51
N VAL A 293 4.91 -32.42 13.26
CA VAL A 293 3.94 -32.58 12.16
C VAL A 293 3.08 -33.84 12.39
N ILE A 294 3.72 -34.95 12.77
CA ILE A 294 3.01 -36.20 13.13
C ILE A 294 2.12 -35.95 14.35
N ALA A 295 2.61 -35.27 15.38
CA ALA A 295 1.83 -34.98 16.58
C ALA A 295 0.59 -34.10 16.30
N GLU A 296 0.67 -33.11 15.40
CA GLU A 296 -0.51 -32.31 15.05
C GLU A 296 -1.56 -33.14 14.29
N LEU A 297 -1.15 -34.09 13.44
CA LEU A 297 -2.07 -35.05 12.81
C LEU A 297 -2.69 -35.99 13.85
N ASP A 298 -1.86 -36.61 14.70
CA ASP A 298 -2.30 -37.60 15.68
C ASP A 298 -3.26 -37.00 16.71
N ASN A 299 -2.98 -35.76 17.14
CA ASN A 299 -3.78 -35.02 18.12
C ASN A 299 -4.99 -34.30 17.52
N THR A 300 -5.29 -34.53 16.24
CA THR A 300 -6.48 -33.96 15.59
C THR A 300 -7.43 -35.06 15.16
N ASN A 301 -8.61 -35.12 15.78
CA ASN A 301 -9.69 -36.01 15.38
C ASN A 301 -11.01 -35.23 15.23
N ASP A 302 -11.85 -35.63 14.28
CA ASP A 302 -13.08 -34.96 13.86
C ASP A 302 -12.89 -33.44 13.70
N GLY A 303 -11.84 -33.05 12.97
CA GLY A 303 -11.36 -31.67 12.88
C GLY A 303 -10.34 -31.44 11.75
N VAL A 304 -9.78 -30.23 11.74
CA VAL A 304 -8.87 -29.74 10.71
C VAL A 304 -7.45 -29.75 11.27
N ALA A 305 -6.59 -30.59 10.71
CA ALA A 305 -5.15 -30.54 10.92
C ALA A 305 -4.60 -29.36 10.10
N LEU A 306 -4.29 -28.25 10.78
CA LEU A 306 -4.02 -26.96 10.16
C LEU A 306 -2.54 -26.60 10.23
N PHE A 307 -1.95 -26.39 9.05
CA PHE A 307 -0.55 -26.03 8.89
C PHE A 307 -0.37 -24.65 8.25
N ARG A 308 0.78 -24.03 8.49
CA ARG A 308 1.17 -22.76 7.88
C ARG A 308 2.54 -22.86 7.24
N ASP A 309 2.64 -22.43 5.98
CA ASP A 309 3.93 -22.21 5.36
C ASP A 309 4.14 -20.74 5.01
N THR A 310 5.17 -20.15 5.62
CA THR A 310 5.75 -18.84 5.27
C THR A 310 7.22 -18.98 4.88
N SER A 311 7.74 -20.20 4.84
CA SER A 311 9.18 -20.46 4.81
C SER A 311 9.80 -20.12 3.46
N LEU A 312 11.01 -19.57 3.47
CA LEU A 312 11.73 -19.15 2.27
C LEU A 312 11.98 -20.33 1.32
N ILE A 313 12.19 -20.08 0.02
CA ILE A 313 12.43 -21.13 -0.98
C ILE A 313 13.55 -22.11 -0.55
N GLU A 314 14.58 -21.61 0.11
CA GLU A 314 15.71 -22.38 0.66
C GLU A 314 15.36 -23.40 1.77
N SER A 315 14.20 -23.28 2.42
CA SER A 315 13.71 -24.26 3.42
C SER A 315 13.08 -25.52 2.79
N ARG A 316 13.28 -25.73 1.48
CA ARG A 316 12.71 -26.82 0.67
C ARG A 316 12.84 -28.21 1.31
N LYS A 317 14.00 -28.55 1.88
CA LYS A 317 14.23 -29.90 2.44
C LYS A 317 13.29 -30.23 3.59
N ALA A 318 13.09 -29.28 4.52
CA ALA A 318 12.20 -29.47 5.66
C ALA A 318 10.73 -29.54 5.20
N ARG A 319 10.33 -28.66 4.27
CA ARG A 319 8.97 -28.70 3.69
C ARG A 319 8.65 -30.01 2.99
N LEU A 320 9.54 -30.49 2.12
CA LEU A 320 9.32 -31.74 1.40
C LEU A 320 9.15 -32.92 2.36
N ALA A 321 9.97 -32.99 3.42
CA ALA A 321 9.81 -34.03 4.43
C ALA A 321 8.44 -33.97 5.14
N SER A 322 7.89 -32.78 5.35
CA SER A 322 6.54 -32.61 5.90
C SER A 322 5.46 -33.00 4.88
N PHE A 323 5.58 -32.58 3.62
CA PHE A 323 4.66 -33.02 2.56
C PHE A 323 4.65 -34.54 2.39
N ASP A 324 5.80 -35.21 2.53
CA ASP A 324 5.87 -36.68 2.51
C ASP A 324 5.06 -37.28 3.67
N VAL A 325 5.13 -36.70 4.87
CA VAL A 325 4.31 -37.14 6.03
C VAL A 325 2.83 -36.92 5.76
N LEU A 326 2.44 -35.74 5.29
CA LEU A 326 1.05 -35.40 4.98
C LEU A 326 0.49 -36.30 3.86
N HIS A 327 1.28 -36.59 2.84
CA HIS A 327 0.89 -37.47 1.75
C HIS A 327 0.64 -38.91 2.23
N ASN A 328 1.56 -39.45 3.04
CA ASN A 328 1.39 -40.78 3.62
C ASN A 328 0.15 -40.88 4.53
N ASP A 329 -0.15 -39.82 5.30
CA ASP A 329 -1.36 -39.74 6.12
C ASP A 329 -2.63 -39.69 5.25
N LEU A 330 -2.66 -38.90 4.17
CA LEU A 330 -3.80 -38.81 3.23
C LEU A 330 -4.15 -40.15 2.58
N ILE A 331 -3.14 -40.90 2.13
CA ILE A 331 -3.36 -42.20 1.47
C ILE A 331 -3.50 -43.36 2.47
N GLY A 332 -3.28 -43.13 3.76
CA GLY A 332 -3.30 -44.16 4.81
C GLY A 332 -2.12 -45.13 4.77
N ALA A 333 -0.96 -44.68 4.25
CA ALA A 333 0.29 -45.44 4.20
C ALA A 333 1.23 -45.08 5.37
N ASP A 334 0.72 -44.47 6.43
CA ASP A 334 1.47 -44.02 7.61
C ASP A 334 1.79 -45.14 8.61
N GLY A 335 1.27 -46.35 8.38
CA GLY A 335 1.59 -47.56 9.15
C GLY A 335 0.87 -47.64 10.51
N LYS A 336 -0.16 -46.81 10.76
CA LYS A 336 -0.93 -46.82 12.01
C LYS A 336 -2.09 -47.82 11.95
N GLU A 337 -2.33 -48.54 13.06
CA GLU A 337 -3.46 -49.47 13.19
C GLU A 337 -4.81 -48.75 13.24
N THR A 338 -4.87 -47.55 13.82
CA THR A 338 -6.07 -46.70 13.87
C THR A 338 -5.76 -45.33 13.31
N ARG A 339 -6.40 -45.00 12.18
CA ARG A 339 -6.22 -43.71 11.49
C ARG A 339 -7.03 -42.60 12.18
N GLY A 340 -6.43 -41.40 12.25
CA GLY A 340 -7.15 -40.20 12.66
C GLY A 340 -8.19 -39.75 11.63
N TRP A 341 -9.33 -39.27 12.11
CA TRP A 341 -10.41 -38.78 11.26
C TRP A 341 -10.33 -37.26 11.15
N HIS A 342 -9.49 -36.76 10.25
CA HIS A 342 -9.26 -35.32 10.08
C HIS A 342 -9.11 -34.94 8.62
N VAL A 343 -9.31 -33.65 8.34
CA VAL A 343 -8.94 -33.06 7.05
C VAL A 343 -7.66 -32.25 7.19
N ILE A 344 -6.83 -32.23 6.15
CA ILE A 344 -5.57 -31.47 6.13
C ILE A 344 -5.79 -30.15 5.41
N ALA A 345 -5.45 -29.05 6.07
CA ALA A 345 -5.46 -27.72 5.46
C ALA A 345 -4.09 -27.05 5.65
N ILE A 346 -3.56 -26.45 4.58
CA ILE A 346 -2.26 -25.77 4.56
C ILE A 346 -2.48 -24.34 4.07
N ILE A 347 -2.18 -23.36 4.91
CA ILE A 347 -2.16 -21.96 4.50
C ILE A 347 -0.78 -21.67 3.90
N GLU A 348 -0.72 -21.58 2.58
CA GLU A 348 0.50 -21.50 1.79
C GLU A 348 0.61 -20.11 1.13
N ASP A 349 1.61 -19.32 1.51
CA ASP A 349 1.84 -18.02 0.90
C ASP A 349 2.30 -18.13 -0.56
N ARG A 350 2.94 -19.25 -0.92
CA ARG A 350 3.56 -19.46 -2.22
C ARG A 350 3.12 -20.80 -2.80
N PRO A 351 2.10 -20.83 -3.67
CA PRO A 351 1.62 -22.07 -4.28
C PRO A 351 2.74 -22.90 -4.95
N SER A 352 3.80 -22.25 -5.43
CA SER A 352 5.00 -22.88 -6.00
C SER A 352 5.79 -23.77 -5.02
N ASN A 353 5.54 -23.66 -3.71
CA ASN A 353 6.11 -24.53 -2.69
C ASN A 353 5.41 -25.90 -2.61
N VAL A 354 4.19 -26.02 -3.13
CA VAL A 354 3.43 -27.27 -3.11
C VAL A 354 4.01 -28.21 -4.18
N PRO A 355 4.33 -29.47 -3.82
CA PRO A 355 4.81 -30.43 -4.80
C PRO A 355 3.75 -30.67 -5.89
N PRO A 356 4.12 -30.76 -7.18
CA PRO A 356 3.15 -30.86 -8.27
C PRO A 356 2.29 -32.13 -8.25
N ASN A 357 2.78 -33.20 -7.59
CA ASN A 357 2.05 -34.47 -7.46
C ASN A 357 1.35 -34.60 -6.09
N PHE A 358 1.32 -33.55 -5.27
CA PHE A 358 0.63 -33.58 -3.99
C PHE A 358 -0.88 -33.42 -4.22
N PRO A 359 -1.73 -34.36 -3.75
CA PRO A 359 -3.17 -34.30 -3.97
C PRO A 359 -3.79 -33.16 -3.17
N ALA A 360 -4.17 -32.09 -3.86
CA ALA A 360 -4.58 -30.83 -3.25
C ALA A 360 -5.67 -30.08 -4.02
N LEU A 361 -6.63 -29.55 -3.26
CA LEU A 361 -7.60 -28.54 -3.71
C LEU A 361 -7.09 -27.14 -3.30
N HIS A 362 -6.72 -26.33 -4.28
CA HIS A 362 -6.22 -24.97 -4.12
C HIS A 362 -7.37 -23.96 -4.06
N LEU A 363 -7.32 -23.08 -3.05
CA LEU A 363 -8.24 -21.98 -2.78
C LEU A 363 -7.44 -20.68 -2.72
N THR A 364 -7.92 -19.62 -3.37
CA THR A 364 -7.32 -18.28 -3.25
C THR A 364 -8.30 -17.35 -2.54
N LEU A 365 -7.83 -16.67 -1.49
CA LEU A 365 -8.60 -15.63 -0.82
C LEU A 365 -8.26 -14.30 -1.47
N SER A 366 -9.22 -13.61 -2.08
CA SER A 366 -9.00 -12.30 -2.69
C SER A 366 -9.05 -11.18 -1.64
N ASN A 367 -8.51 -10.00 -1.96
CA ASN A 367 -8.34 -8.84 -1.06
C ASN A 367 -9.63 -8.13 -0.59
N THR A 368 -10.70 -8.86 -0.28
CA THR A 368 -11.93 -8.33 0.34
C THR A 368 -11.91 -8.38 1.88
N THR A 369 -10.82 -8.84 2.51
CA THR A 369 -10.75 -9.01 3.98
C THR A 369 -10.22 -7.78 4.75
N GLY A 370 -10.03 -6.63 4.08
CA GLY A 370 -9.53 -5.40 4.70
C GLY A 370 -10.34 -4.93 5.93
N GLU A 371 -11.64 -5.23 5.96
CA GLU A 371 -12.61 -4.82 6.98
C GLU A 371 -13.07 -5.93 7.94
N VAL A 372 -12.59 -7.18 7.79
CA VAL A 372 -13.11 -8.32 8.57
C VAL A 372 -12.53 -8.33 9.99
N ASP A 373 -13.40 -8.24 11.01
CA ASP A 373 -13.02 -8.40 12.41
C ASP A 373 -12.68 -9.87 12.72
N ILE A 374 -11.38 -10.19 12.72
CA ILE A 374 -10.84 -11.54 12.95
C ILE A 374 -11.28 -12.11 14.30
N LYS A 375 -11.38 -11.30 15.37
CA LYS A 375 -11.78 -11.78 16.70
C LYS A 375 -13.26 -12.16 16.70
N LYS A 376 -14.09 -11.34 16.05
CA LYS A 376 -15.52 -11.64 15.89
C LYS A 376 -15.72 -12.89 15.03
N LEU A 377 -14.97 -13.03 13.93
CA LEU A 377 -14.98 -14.22 13.07
C LEU A 377 -14.64 -15.49 13.85
N GLN A 378 -13.52 -15.49 14.59
CA GLN A 378 -13.10 -16.64 15.40
C GLN A 378 -14.16 -17.03 16.44
N LYS A 379 -14.79 -16.03 17.07
CA LYS A 379 -15.87 -16.25 18.04
C LYS A 379 -17.13 -16.83 17.39
N LEU A 380 -17.53 -16.32 16.23
CA LEU A 380 -18.71 -16.82 15.51
C LEU A 380 -18.47 -18.24 14.98
N SER A 381 -17.33 -18.50 14.34
CA SER A 381 -16.93 -19.83 13.86
C SER A 381 -16.91 -20.85 15.00
N GLY A 382 -16.24 -20.52 16.12
CA GLY A 382 -16.15 -21.39 17.28
C GLY A 382 -17.51 -21.67 17.93
N LYS A 383 -18.37 -20.65 18.08
CA LYS A 383 -19.73 -20.82 18.62
C LYS A 383 -20.63 -21.63 17.71
N PHE A 384 -20.52 -21.44 16.40
CA PHE A 384 -21.29 -22.20 15.42
C PHE A 384 -20.93 -23.69 15.52
N ASN A 385 -19.64 -24.03 15.49
CA ASN A 385 -19.18 -25.41 15.64
C ASN A 385 -19.63 -26.04 16.97
N ALA A 386 -19.56 -25.28 18.07
CA ALA A 386 -20.01 -25.75 19.37
C ALA A 386 -21.52 -26.00 19.44
N ALA A 387 -22.32 -25.09 18.88
CA ALA A 387 -23.77 -25.24 18.81
C ALA A 387 -24.19 -26.40 17.89
N LEU A 388 -23.45 -26.61 16.79
CA LEU A 388 -23.63 -27.74 15.89
C LEU A 388 -23.37 -29.05 16.63
N ILE A 389 -22.23 -29.18 17.31
CA ILE A 389 -21.89 -30.37 18.11
C ILE A 389 -22.97 -30.62 19.18
N LYS A 390 -23.37 -29.59 19.91
CA LYS A 390 -24.41 -29.68 20.95
C LYS A 390 -25.76 -30.14 20.37
N TRP A 391 -26.11 -29.73 19.15
CA TRP A 391 -27.33 -30.19 18.48
C TRP A 391 -27.27 -31.69 18.14
N PHE A 392 -26.15 -32.18 17.61
CA PHE A 392 -25.94 -33.61 17.34
C PHE A 392 -25.97 -34.46 18.61
N VAL A 393 -25.44 -33.96 19.73
CA VAL A 393 -25.49 -34.67 21.03
C VAL A 393 -26.91 -34.71 21.61
N ASN A 394 -27.65 -33.60 21.53
CA ASN A 394 -28.97 -33.48 22.15
C ASN A 394 -30.12 -34.08 21.31
N ASP A 395 -30.03 -34.03 19.98
CA ASP A 395 -31.04 -34.54 19.04
C ASP A 395 -30.38 -35.25 17.84
N PRO A 396 -29.70 -36.39 18.07
CA PRO A 396 -28.93 -37.09 17.06
C PRO A 396 -29.79 -37.58 15.89
N ALA A 397 -31.04 -38.02 16.15
CA ALA A 397 -31.92 -38.56 15.13
C ALA A 397 -32.24 -37.51 14.05
N ASN A 398 -32.58 -36.29 14.47
CA ASN A 398 -32.94 -35.21 13.55
C ASN A 398 -31.71 -34.63 12.85
N ALA A 399 -30.59 -34.49 13.58
CA ALA A 399 -29.33 -34.02 13.01
C ALA A 399 -28.80 -34.95 11.91
N LEU A 400 -28.79 -36.26 12.17
CA LEU A 400 -28.38 -37.28 11.20
C LEU A 400 -29.36 -37.37 10.04
N ALA A 401 -30.68 -37.31 10.27
CA ALA A 401 -31.66 -37.30 9.19
C ALA A 401 -31.43 -36.14 8.21
N LYS A 402 -31.14 -34.94 8.73
CA LYS A 402 -30.88 -33.76 7.91
C LYS A 402 -29.56 -33.86 7.14
N LEU A 403 -28.52 -34.40 7.76
CA LEU A 403 -27.22 -34.63 7.09
C LEU A 403 -27.34 -35.70 6.00
N ASN A 404 -28.04 -36.82 6.28
CA ASN A 404 -28.25 -37.90 5.32
C ASN A 404 -29.05 -37.43 4.11
N ALA A 405 -30.08 -36.61 4.30
CA ALA A 405 -30.82 -36.00 3.20
C ALA A 405 -29.92 -35.14 2.29
N ALA A 406 -28.92 -34.45 2.87
CA ALA A 406 -27.95 -33.69 2.08
C ALA A 406 -27.00 -34.60 1.27
N VAL A 407 -26.55 -35.70 1.86
CA VAL A 407 -25.74 -36.72 1.17
C VAL A 407 -26.52 -37.36 0.03
N GLU A 408 -27.78 -37.72 0.26
CA GLU A 408 -28.67 -38.30 -0.76
C GLU A 408 -28.93 -37.32 -1.90
N HIS A 409 -29.11 -36.03 -1.60
CA HIS A 409 -29.29 -35.00 -2.62
C HIS A 409 -28.06 -34.88 -3.54
N ILE A 410 -26.85 -34.84 -2.96
CA ILE A 410 -25.61 -34.77 -3.76
C ILE A 410 -25.34 -36.06 -4.53
N ALA A 411 -25.76 -37.21 -4.00
CA ALA A 411 -25.64 -38.50 -4.69
C ALA A 411 -26.51 -38.61 -5.97
N GLN A 412 -27.48 -37.72 -6.17
CA GLN A 412 -28.34 -37.68 -7.37
C GLN A 412 -27.69 -36.98 -8.57
N TYR A 413 -26.58 -36.27 -8.37
CA TYR A 413 -25.85 -35.62 -9.47
C TYR A 413 -25.10 -36.67 -10.33
N PRO A 414 -25.02 -36.49 -11.66
CA PRO A 414 -24.47 -37.49 -12.59
C PRO A 414 -23.04 -37.93 -12.23
N SER A 415 -22.79 -39.24 -12.32
CA SER A 415 -21.55 -39.95 -11.93
C SER A 415 -20.29 -39.43 -12.60
N ASP A 416 -20.42 -38.91 -13.82
CA ASP A 416 -19.37 -38.38 -14.69
C ASP A 416 -18.76 -37.07 -14.15
N VAL A 417 -19.42 -36.38 -13.22
CA VAL A 417 -18.85 -35.26 -12.43
C VAL A 417 -17.95 -35.76 -11.29
N PHE A 418 -18.07 -37.04 -10.91
CA PHE A 418 -17.41 -37.66 -9.76
C PHE A 418 -16.48 -38.83 -10.11
N GLU A 419 -16.19 -39.06 -11.40
CA GLU A 419 -15.21 -40.05 -11.85
C GLU A 419 -13.80 -39.42 -11.93
N SER A 420 -13.08 -39.45 -10.81
CA SER A 420 -11.61 -39.26 -10.73
C SER A 420 -11.15 -39.46 -9.28
N GLU A 421 -9.84 -39.47 -9.06
CA GLU A 421 -9.12 -39.63 -7.77
C GLU A 421 -9.59 -38.72 -6.60
N ARG A 422 -10.57 -37.83 -6.83
CA ARG A 422 -11.05 -36.78 -5.93
C ARG A 422 -12.48 -36.99 -5.42
N ALA A 423 -13.09 -38.13 -5.72
CA ALA A 423 -14.51 -38.38 -5.52
C ALA A 423 -15.00 -38.18 -4.08
N ARG A 424 -14.19 -38.48 -3.05
CA ARG A 424 -14.59 -38.30 -1.64
C ARG A 424 -14.58 -36.83 -1.26
N THR A 425 -13.56 -36.07 -1.67
CA THR A 425 -13.43 -34.63 -1.42
C THR A 425 -14.64 -33.87 -1.99
N VAL A 426 -14.99 -34.11 -3.25
CA VAL A 426 -16.10 -33.40 -3.92
C VAL A 426 -17.45 -33.75 -3.29
N LYS A 427 -17.74 -35.04 -3.07
CA LYS A 427 -19.00 -35.49 -2.45
C LYS A 427 -19.14 -35.00 -1.02
N GLY A 428 -18.07 -35.05 -0.23
CA GLY A 428 -18.04 -34.62 1.16
C GLY A 428 -18.28 -33.11 1.31
N LEU A 429 -17.55 -32.30 0.54
CA LEU A 429 -17.72 -30.84 0.54
C LEU A 429 -19.08 -30.43 -0.02
N GLY A 430 -19.53 -31.04 -1.12
CA GLY A 430 -20.86 -30.77 -1.69
C GLY A 430 -21.99 -31.08 -0.72
N SER A 431 -21.92 -32.23 -0.03
CA SER A 431 -22.94 -32.64 0.95
C SER A 431 -22.95 -31.70 2.15
N THR A 432 -21.77 -31.26 2.60
CA THR A 432 -21.65 -30.30 3.69
C THR A 432 -22.16 -28.92 3.29
N ALA A 433 -21.87 -28.46 2.07
CA ALA A 433 -22.37 -27.19 1.57
C ALA A 433 -23.90 -27.19 1.48
N TRP A 434 -24.49 -28.27 0.96
CA TRP A 434 -25.95 -28.43 0.94
C TRP A 434 -26.55 -28.45 2.35
N PHE A 435 -25.93 -29.19 3.27
CA PHE A 435 -26.34 -29.22 4.68
C PHE A 435 -26.30 -27.83 5.33
N LEU A 436 -25.25 -27.03 5.07
CA LEU A 436 -25.14 -25.65 5.54
C LEU A 436 -26.19 -24.72 4.91
N LYS A 437 -26.55 -24.96 3.65
CA LYS A 437 -27.67 -24.27 2.99
C LYS A 437 -28.99 -24.59 3.70
N GLU A 438 -29.24 -25.85 4.03
CA GLU A 438 -30.45 -26.28 4.75
C GLU A 438 -30.50 -25.79 6.20
N LEU A 439 -29.36 -25.51 6.82
CA LEU A 439 -29.29 -24.80 8.09
C LEU A 439 -29.50 -23.29 7.94
N GLY A 440 -29.44 -22.76 6.70
CA GLY A 440 -29.62 -21.36 6.38
C GLY A 440 -28.36 -20.50 6.55
N LEU A 441 -27.17 -21.12 6.69
CA LEU A 441 -25.89 -20.43 6.84
C LEU A 441 -25.38 -19.84 5.52
N ILE A 442 -25.59 -20.58 4.42
CA ILE A 442 -25.28 -20.14 3.06
C ILE A 442 -26.56 -20.15 2.21
N GLY A 443 -26.63 -19.36 1.15
CA GLY A 443 -27.72 -19.38 0.19
C GLY A 443 -27.48 -20.37 -0.97
N PHE A 444 -28.43 -20.39 -1.90
CA PHE A 444 -28.38 -21.27 -3.08
C PHE A 444 -27.33 -20.81 -4.09
N ASP A 445 -27.14 -19.51 -4.25
CA ASP A 445 -26.15 -18.95 -5.16
C ASP A 445 -24.72 -19.23 -4.67
N GLU A 446 -24.47 -19.10 -3.36
CA GLU A 446 -23.17 -19.42 -2.77
C GLU A 446 -22.88 -20.93 -2.83
N PHE A 447 -23.90 -21.78 -2.67
CA PHE A 447 -23.78 -23.22 -2.90
C PHE A 447 -23.38 -23.53 -4.34
N ASN A 448 -24.10 -22.98 -5.33
CA ASN A 448 -23.80 -23.21 -6.74
C ASN A 448 -22.38 -22.74 -7.10
N ALA A 449 -22.00 -21.52 -6.69
CA ALA A 449 -20.66 -20.99 -6.92
C ALA A 449 -19.56 -21.89 -6.33
N PHE A 450 -19.76 -22.39 -5.11
CA PHE A 450 -18.84 -23.33 -4.48
C PHE A 450 -18.77 -24.67 -5.22
N THR A 451 -19.90 -25.25 -5.63
CA THR A 451 -19.90 -26.51 -6.39
C THR A 451 -19.24 -26.38 -7.76
N THR A 452 -19.45 -25.27 -8.47
CA THR A 452 -18.73 -24.98 -9.72
C THR A 452 -17.24 -24.85 -9.47
N PHE A 453 -16.83 -24.15 -8.41
CA PHE A 453 -15.42 -23.98 -8.05
C PHE A 453 -14.71 -25.31 -7.76
N VAL A 454 -15.33 -26.18 -6.97
CA VAL A 454 -14.76 -27.49 -6.62
C VAL A 454 -14.60 -28.39 -7.87
N ASN A 455 -15.42 -28.16 -8.90
CA ASN A 455 -15.43 -28.93 -10.15
C ASN A 455 -14.53 -28.34 -11.27
N LEU A 456 -13.91 -27.17 -11.07
CA LEU A 456 -13.00 -26.57 -12.07
C LEU A 456 -11.57 -27.11 -11.93
N ASP A 457 -10.90 -27.30 -13.06
CA ASP A 457 -9.48 -27.67 -13.12
C ASP A 457 -8.62 -26.65 -12.36
N GLN A 458 -7.73 -27.19 -11.54
CA GLN A 458 -6.87 -26.45 -10.61
C GLN A 458 -5.91 -25.49 -11.36
N VAL A 459 -5.81 -24.25 -10.87
CA VAL A 459 -4.83 -23.26 -11.37
C VAL A 459 -3.41 -23.80 -11.17
N GLN A 460 -2.68 -24.01 -12.26
CA GLN A 460 -1.24 -24.30 -12.22
C GLN A 460 -0.53 -23.19 -11.44
N SER A 461 0.24 -23.56 -10.42
CA SER A 461 1.07 -22.60 -9.68
C SER A 461 2.13 -22.00 -10.61
N ASP A 462 2.29 -20.68 -10.58
CA ASP A 462 3.42 -19.99 -11.20
C ASP A 462 4.77 -20.59 -10.72
N SER A 463 5.81 -20.47 -11.53
CA SER A 463 7.13 -21.00 -11.17
C SER A 463 7.75 -20.21 -10.00
N ALA A 464 8.56 -20.86 -9.17
CA ALA A 464 9.24 -20.22 -8.05
C ALA A 464 10.14 -19.02 -8.48
N ALA A 465 10.60 -18.99 -9.74
CA ALA A 465 11.35 -17.87 -10.29
C ALA A 465 10.47 -16.62 -10.49
N VAL A 466 9.23 -16.80 -10.97
CA VAL A 466 8.28 -15.69 -11.15
C VAL A 466 7.94 -15.02 -9.83
N ASP A 467 7.71 -15.82 -8.76
CA ASP A 467 7.46 -15.29 -7.42
C ASP A 467 8.61 -14.42 -6.92
N VAL A 468 9.86 -14.88 -7.11
CA VAL A 468 11.07 -14.14 -6.68
C VAL A 468 11.22 -12.82 -7.45
N VAL A 469 10.93 -12.83 -8.75
CA VAL A 469 11.00 -11.62 -9.58
C VAL A 469 9.95 -10.60 -9.17
N ASN A 470 8.71 -11.02 -8.92
CA ASN A 470 7.63 -10.12 -8.50
C ASN A 470 7.93 -9.48 -7.14
N ASP A 471 8.36 -10.28 -6.15
CA ASP A 471 8.76 -9.77 -4.83
C ASP A 471 9.95 -8.81 -4.93
N PHE A 472 10.92 -9.07 -5.82
CA PHE A 472 12.01 -8.13 -6.09
C PHE A 472 11.49 -6.81 -6.67
N ARG A 473 10.59 -6.84 -7.67
CA ARG A 473 10.00 -5.63 -8.27
C ARG A 473 9.28 -4.81 -7.21
N ASP A 474 8.46 -5.43 -6.39
CA ASP A 474 7.69 -4.73 -5.34
C ASP A 474 8.60 -4.06 -4.32
N VAL A 475 9.60 -4.79 -3.82
CA VAL A 475 10.57 -4.25 -2.85
C VAL A 475 11.39 -3.12 -3.47
N PHE A 476 11.88 -3.31 -4.70
CA PHE A 476 12.76 -2.35 -5.36
C PHE A 476 12.05 -1.03 -5.67
N ASN A 477 10.84 -1.08 -6.24
CA ASN A 477 10.03 0.12 -6.52
C ASN A 477 9.69 0.87 -5.24
N ARG A 478 9.26 0.16 -4.18
CA ARG A 478 8.95 0.78 -2.90
C ARG A 478 10.16 1.50 -2.28
N LEU A 479 11.36 0.94 -2.42
CA LEU A 479 12.59 1.56 -1.92
C LEU A 479 12.96 2.85 -2.67
N ILE A 480 12.70 2.90 -3.98
CA ILE A 480 12.90 4.09 -4.81
C ILE A 480 11.89 5.16 -4.43
N VAL A 481 10.59 4.82 -4.39
CA VAL A 481 9.50 5.75 -4.09
C VAL A 481 9.66 6.37 -2.69
N SER A 482 10.03 5.55 -1.69
CA SER A 482 10.30 6.03 -0.32
C SER A 482 11.57 6.88 -0.18
N GLY A 483 12.44 6.90 -1.21
CA GLY A 483 13.73 7.58 -1.16
C GLY A 483 14.80 6.88 -0.32
N THR A 484 14.52 5.66 0.18
CA THR A 484 15.49 4.83 0.91
C THR A 484 16.67 4.45 0.01
N VAL A 485 16.37 4.17 -1.27
CA VAL A 485 17.36 3.98 -2.32
C VAL A 485 17.27 5.17 -3.28
N ARG A 486 18.38 5.90 -3.42
CA ARG A 486 18.50 7.01 -4.37
C ARG A 486 19.02 6.53 -5.71
N VAL A 487 18.43 7.06 -6.78
CA VAL A 487 18.84 6.79 -8.15
C VAL A 487 19.58 8.02 -8.66
N VAL A 488 20.74 7.82 -9.29
CA VAL A 488 21.60 8.89 -9.80
C VAL A 488 22.06 8.59 -11.22
N GLY A 489 22.38 9.64 -11.98
CA GLY A 489 23.01 9.48 -13.29
C GLY A 489 24.43 8.91 -13.19
N GLN A 490 24.93 8.37 -14.31
CA GLN A 490 26.28 7.80 -14.35
C GLN A 490 27.40 8.85 -14.25
N LYS A 491 27.20 10.02 -14.86
CA LYS A 491 28.23 11.08 -15.03
C LYS A 491 27.81 12.43 -14.48
N ASP A 492 26.52 12.64 -14.24
CA ASP A 492 25.97 13.92 -13.84
C ASP A 492 25.69 13.98 -12.33
N PRO A 493 25.76 15.18 -11.71
CA PRO A 493 25.34 15.34 -10.34
C PRO A 493 23.83 15.08 -10.17
N PRO A 494 23.37 14.57 -9.00
CA PRO A 494 24.15 14.25 -7.81
C PRO A 494 25.08 13.03 -8.00
N TYR A 495 26.37 13.20 -7.69
CA TYR A 495 27.39 12.18 -7.92
C TYR A 495 27.20 10.91 -7.09
N TYR A 496 27.68 9.80 -7.64
CA TYR A 496 27.54 8.47 -7.06
C TYR A 496 28.15 8.37 -5.65
N LYS A 497 27.40 7.71 -4.76
CA LYS A 497 27.87 7.26 -3.44
C LYS A 497 27.54 5.78 -3.26
N SER A 498 28.36 5.05 -2.51
CA SER A 498 28.09 3.64 -2.26
C SER A 498 26.73 3.49 -1.56
N GLY A 499 25.91 2.56 -2.05
CA GLY A 499 24.51 2.41 -1.64
C GLY A 499 23.48 3.08 -2.57
N TYR A 500 23.92 3.84 -3.58
CA TYR A 500 23.02 4.40 -4.60
C TYR A 500 22.86 3.44 -5.79
N VAL A 501 21.79 3.64 -6.55
CA VAL A 501 21.53 2.99 -7.84
C VAL A 501 21.90 3.96 -8.94
N VAL A 502 22.60 3.49 -9.96
CA VAL A 502 23.02 4.27 -11.14
C VAL A 502 22.07 3.98 -12.29
N SER A 503 21.48 5.01 -12.87
CA SER A 503 20.67 4.95 -14.07
C SER A 503 21.55 5.19 -15.30
N GLU A 504 21.52 4.24 -16.25
CA GLU A 504 22.17 4.31 -17.57
C GLU A 504 21.13 3.93 -18.63
N HIS A 505 20.45 4.92 -19.21
CA HIS A 505 19.38 4.72 -20.20
C HIS A 505 18.30 3.73 -19.71
N GLU A 506 18.24 2.54 -20.30
CA GLU A 506 17.26 1.47 -19.99
C GLU A 506 17.75 0.50 -18.90
N ARG A 507 18.81 0.86 -18.17
CA ARG A 507 19.45 -0.01 -17.20
C ARG A 507 19.65 0.67 -15.85
N LEU A 508 19.44 -0.10 -14.80
CA LEU A 508 19.75 0.30 -13.43
C LEU A 508 20.87 -0.59 -12.89
N SER A 509 21.90 0.05 -12.36
CA SER A 509 23.08 -0.62 -11.85
C SER A 509 23.34 -0.32 -10.38
N PHE A 510 23.65 -1.33 -9.58
CA PHE A 510 23.92 -1.15 -8.15
C PHE A 510 24.94 -2.15 -7.60
N GLU A 511 25.70 -1.73 -6.59
CA GLU A 511 26.65 -2.59 -5.88
C GLU A 511 25.92 -3.64 -5.01
N SER A 512 26.64 -4.69 -4.60
CA SER A 512 26.08 -5.74 -3.74
C SER A 512 25.53 -5.21 -2.41
N VAL A 513 26.06 -4.09 -1.91
CA VAL A 513 25.60 -3.44 -0.67
C VAL A 513 24.11 -3.10 -0.72
N VAL A 514 23.60 -2.62 -1.87
CA VAL A 514 22.17 -2.30 -2.05
C VAL A 514 21.32 -3.57 -1.95
N LEU A 515 21.79 -4.64 -2.59
CA LEU A 515 21.10 -5.93 -2.60
C LEU A 515 21.10 -6.56 -1.20
N ASP A 516 22.23 -6.56 -0.50
CA ASP A 516 22.38 -7.20 0.81
C ASP A 516 21.77 -6.41 1.97
N SER A 517 21.84 -5.07 1.92
CA SER A 517 21.44 -4.20 3.05
C SER A 517 20.03 -3.65 2.90
N SER A 518 19.54 -3.46 1.67
CA SER A 518 18.26 -2.79 1.41
C SER A 518 17.22 -3.74 0.82
N ILE A 519 17.59 -4.59 -0.13
CA ILE A 519 16.63 -5.41 -0.89
C ILE A 519 16.35 -6.76 -0.21
N LEU A 520 17.36 -7.64 -0.13
CA LEU A 520 17.20 -9.00 0.42
C LEU A 520 16.57 -9.02 1.83
N PRO A 521 16.89 -8.11 2.77
CA PRO A 521 16.26 -8.10 4.09
C PRO A 521 14.75 -7.90 4.05
N LEU A 522 14.24 -7.21 3.02
CA LEU A 522 12.81 -6.91 2.85
C LEU A 522 12.06 -7.91 1.94
N MET A 523 12.78 -8.70 1.13
CA MET A 523 12.19 -9.74 0.29
C MET A 523 11.55 -10.87 1.12
N ARG A 524 10.40 -11.36 0.69
CA ARG A 524 9.70 -12.48 1.35
C ARG A 524 10.01 -13.83 0.73
N THR A 525 10.55 -13.88 -0.47
CA THR A 525 10.76 -15.12 -1.25
C THR A 525 12.10 -15.80 -0.99
N THR A 526 13.19 -15.02 -0.94
CA THR A 526 14.54 -15.52 -0.66
C THR A 526 15.40 -14.50 0.08
N LYS A 527 16.35 -14.99 0.87
CA LYS A 527 17.45 -14.19 1.45
C LYS A 527 18.79 -14.47 0.78
N ARG A 528 18.81 -15.35 -0.23
CA ARG A 528 20.02 -15.77 -0.92
C ARG A 528 20.13 -15.06 -2.26
N ARG A 529 21.24 -14.37 -2.42
CA ARG A 529 21.60 -13.68 -3.66
C ARG A 529 21.51 -14.58 -4.89
N ASN A 530 22.05 -15.79 -4.83
CA ASN A 530 22.14 -16.68 -5.99
C ASN A 530 20.75 -17.06 -6.53
N ILE A 531 19.76 -17.21 -5.65
CA ILE A 531 18.38 -17.54 -6.04
C ILE A 531 17.75 -16.35 -6.76
N LEU A 532 17.87 -15.14 -6.19
CA LEU A 532 17.39 -13.91 -6.81
C LEU A 532 18.02 -13.67 -8.20
N LEU A 533 19.35 -13.78 -8.30
CA LEU A 533 20.05 -13.55 -9.56
C LEU A 533 19.71 -14.60 -10.62
N SER A 534 19.53 -15.87 -10.23
CA SER A 534 19.06 -16.91 -11.17
C SER A 534 17.67 -16.58 -11.70
N ALA A 535 16.73 -16.23 -10.81
CA ALA A 535 15.36 -15.91 -11.18
C ALA A 535 15.27 -14.68 -12.11
N LEU A 536 16.00 -13.60 -11.80
CA LEU A 536 16.05 -12.41 -12.67
C LEU A 536 16.71 -12.71 -14.03
N ASN A 537 17.70 -13.60 -14.06
CA ASN A 537 18.34 -14.03 -15.31
C ASN A 537 17.42 -14.92 -16.15
N GLU A 538 16.70 -15.86 -15.54
CA GLU A 538 15.68 -16.70 -16.19
C GLU A 538 14.55 -15.85 -16.78
N ALA A 539 14.18 -14.76 -16.12
CA ALA A 539 13.19 -13.80 -16.61
C ALA A 539 13.74 -12.81 -17.66
N GLY A 540 15.03 -12.86 -18.01
CA GLY A 540 15.64 -11.92 -18.97
C GLY A 540 15.82 -10.48 -18.45
N LEU A 541 15.61 -10.23 -17.16
CA LEU A 541 15.64 -8.91 -16.53
C LEU A 541 17.03 -8.52 -16.01
N LEU A 542 17.98 -9.47 -15.99
CA LEU A 542 19.34 -9.29 -15.49
C LEU A 542 20.35 -9.37 -16.63
N TYR A 543 21.29 -8.42 -16.67
CA TYR A 543 22.42 -8.49 -17.59
C TYR A 543 23.42 -9.55 -17.15
N SER A 544 23.59 -10.61 -17.93
CA SER A 544 24.41 -11.78 -17.58
C SER A 544 25.73 -11.84 -18.33
N ASN A 545 26.77 -11.27 -17.70
CA ASN A 545 28.17 -11.54 -18.02
C ASN A 545 28.97 -11.58 -16.70
N ASN A 546 30.05 -12.37 -16.61
CA ASN A 546 30.97 -12.44 -15.46
C ASN A 546 30.28 -12.48 -14.07
N ASN A 547 29.72 -13.62 -13.66
CA ASN A 547 29.03 -13.78 -12.36
C ASN A 547 27.89 -12.76 -12.12
N TYR A 548 27.15 -12.41 -13.18
CA TYR A 548 26.08 -11.42 -13.18
C TYR A 548 26.51 -9.99 -12.82
N LYS A 549 27.81 -9.68 -12.92
CA LYS A 549 28.36 -8.37 -12.60
C LYS A 549 29.06 -7.77 -13.81
N ARG A 550 28.89 -6.46 -13.97
CA ARG A 550 29.66 -5.65 -14.92
C ARG A 550 30.43 -4.55 -14.19
N LEU A 551 31.56 -4.16 -14.76
CA LEU A 551 32.29 -2.99 -14.32
C LEU A 551 31.67 -1.76 -15.00
N ILE A 552 31.27 -0.79 -14.19
CA ILE A 552 30.80 0.51 -14.69
C ILE A 552 31.65 1.62 -14.10
N GLU A 553 31.99 2.60 -14.93
CA GLU A 553 32.68 3.81 -14.51
C GLU A 553 31.62 4.85 -14.12
N VAL A 554 31.71 5.36 -12.88
CA VAL A 554 30.77 6.32 -12.30
C VAL A 554 31.52 7.55 -11.78
N GLU A 555 30.88 8.71 -11.85
CA GLU A 555 31.46 9.95 -11.32
C GLU A 555 31.09 10.13 -9.84
N VAL A 556 32.09 10.33 -8.97
CA VAL A 556 31.91 10.45 -7.50
C VAL A 556 32.08 11.89 -7.00
N ALA A 557 32.70 12.73 -7.83
CA ALA A 557 32.85 14.18 -7.67
C ALA A 557 33.25 14.76 -9.04
N PRO A 558 33.19 16.08 -9.25
CA PRO A 558 33.51 16.69 -10.54
C PRO A 558 34.86 16.21 -11.07
N TYR A 559 34.86 15.63 -12.28
CA TYR A 559 36.02 15.06 -12.98
C TYR A 559 36.74 13.90 -12.24
N LYS A 560 36.16 13.38 -11.16
CA LYS A 560 36.67 12.22 -10.42
C LYS A 560 35.81 11.01 -10.66
N LYS A 561 36.38 10.05 -11.36
CA LYS A 561 35.72 8.80 -11.70
C LYS A 561 36.17 7.65 -10.81
N ARG A 562 35.28 6.68 -10.62
CA ARG A 562 35.53 5.44 -9.90
C ARG A 562 34.88 4.30 -10.68
N THR A 563 35.58 3.19 -10.81
CA THR A 563 34.99 1.95 -11.35
C THR A 563 34.33 1.17 -10.22
N ILE A 564 33.08 0.76 -10.40
CA ILE A 564 32.34 -0.11 -9.46
C ILE A 564 31.93 -1.41 -10.14
N SER A 565 31.81 -2.48 -9.35
CA SER A 565 31.33 -3.79 -9.81
C SER A 565 29.86 -3.93 -9.44
N ALA A 566 28.97 -3.81 -10.44
CA ALA A 566 27.54 -3.64 -10.25
C ALA A 566 26.71 -4.78 -10.86
N TYR A 567 25.63 -5.13 -10.19
CA TYR A 567 24.50 -5.86 -10.77
C TYR A 567 23.71 -4.91 -11.65
N THR A 568 23.21 -5.39 -12.78
CA THR A 568 22.50 -4.54 -13.75
C THR A 568 21.22 -5.18 -14.20
N VAL A 569 20.13 -4.47 -13.98
CA VAL A 569 18.76 -4.88 -14.30
C VAL A 569 18.15 -3.93 -15.32
N THR A 570 17.16 -4.40 -16.06
CA THR A 570 16.42 -3.57 -17.04
C THR A 570 15.43 -2.64 -16.33
N ASN A 571 15.09 -1.51 -16.95
CA ASN A 571 14.07 -0.59 -16.41
C ASN A 571 12.65 -1.19 -16.41
N GLU A 572 12.42 -2.33 -17.08
CA GLU A 572 11.14 -3.04 -17.07
C GLU A 572 10.68 -3.43 -15.65
N ILE A 573 11.61 -3.50 -14.70
CA ILE A 573 11.28 -3.75 -13.29
C ILE A 573 10.52 -2.58 -12.65
N LEU A 574 10.61 -1.37 -13.20
CA LEU A 574 10.04 -0.16 -12.62
C LEU A 574 8.54 -0.03 -12.90
N ASN A 575 7.80 0.49 -11.92
CA ASN A 575 6.44 0.97 -12.10
C ASN A 575 6.42 2.48 -12.42
N SER A 576 5.25 3.03 -12.77
CA SER A 576 5.07 4.45 -13.09
C SER A 576 5.60 5.37 -11.99
N ASP A 577 5.26 5.08 -10.74
CA ASP A 577 5.57 5.93 -9.59
C ASP A 577 7.08 6.03 -9.35
N ALA A 578 7.80 4.91 -9.52
CA ALA A 578 9.24 4.89 -9.40
C ALA A 578 9.92 5.64 -10.55
N VAL A 579 9.41 5.52 -11.79
CA VAL A 579 9.91 6.28 -12.95
C VAL A 579 9.78 7.78 -12.72
N ASP A 580 8.62 8.23 -12.26
CA ASP A 580 8.38 9.65 -11.98
C ASP A 580 9.27 10.16 -10.83
N LYS A 581 9.49 9.33 -9.80
CA LYS A 581 10.39 9.67 -8.70
C LYS A 581 11.85 9.82 -9.14
N ILE A 582 12.31 9.00 -10.09
CA ILE A 582 13.66 9.10 -10.67
C ILE A 582 13.82 10.41 -11.43
N LYS A 583 12.84 10.76 -12.30
CA LYS A 583 12.85 12.03 -13.04
C LYS A 583 12.87 13.24 -12.11
N GLU A 584 12.10 13.21 -11.02
CA GLU A 584 12.11 14.27 -10.01
C GLU A 584 13.50 14.45 -9.38
N GLN A 585 14.22 13.36 -9.10
CA GLN A 585 15.57 13.40 -8.54
C GLN A 585 16.60 13.95 -9.53
N GLU A 586 16.48 13.63 -10.82
CA GLU A 586 17.36 14.16 -11.88
C GLU A 586 17.18 15.67 -12.05
N LEU A 587 15.94 16.17 -11.96
CA LEU A 587 15.64 17.60 -12.12
C LEU A 587 15.88 18.42 -10.84
N ALA A 588 16.10 17.78 -9.69
CA ALA A 588 16.26 18.45 -8.40
C ALA A 588 17.39 19.49 -8.38
N ALA A 589 18.43 19.31 -9.19
CA ALA A 589 19.55 20.25 -9.32
C ALA A 589 19.12 21.67 -9.77
N PHE A 590 18.01 21.78 -10.49
CA PHE A 590 17.49 23.03 -11.05
C PHE A 590 16.50 23.73 -10.12
N PHE A 591 16.07 23.07 -9.04
CA PHE A 591 15.12 23.60 -8.07
C PHE A 591 15.82 23.97 -6.76
N MET A 592 16.21 25.23 -6.65
CA MET A 592 16.89 25.78 -5.47
C MET A 592 15.89 26.13 -4.36
N ARG A 593 16.32 26.03 -3.10
CA ARG A 593 15.53 26.57 -1.99
C ARG A 593 15.62 28.09 -1.95
N SER A 594 14.62 28.75 -1.38
CA SER A 594 14.56 30.22 -1.29
C SER A 594 15.80 30.81 -0.60
N GLU A 595 16.41 30.13 0.37
CA GLU A 595 17.61 30.60 1.06
C GLU A 595 18.89 30.52 0.20
N GLN A 596 18.85 29.73 -0.88
CA GLN A 596 19.98 29.54 -1.80
C GLN A 596 19.97 30.56 -2.95
N MET A 597 18.91 31.35 -3.08
CA MET A 597 18.81 32.38 -4.12
C MET A 597 19.78 33.52 -3.84
N HIS A 598 20.74 33.72 -4.73
CA HIS A 598 21.63 34.88 -4.68
C HIS A 598 21.00 36.11 -5.37
N ARG A 599 21.59 37.29 -5.16
CA ARG A 599 21.10 38.56 -5.73
C ARG A 599 20.97 38.55 -7.26
N ASP A 600 21.87 37.83 -7.92
CA ASP A 600 21.89 37.67 -9.39
C ASP A 600 21.07 36.47 -9.91
N PHE A 601 19.97 36.09 -9.24
CA PHE A 601 19.11 34.97 -9.66
C PHE A 601 17.72 35.48 -10.03
N MET A 602 17.25 35.14 -11.24
CA MET A 602 15.92 35.51 -11.74
C MET A 602 14.99 34.30 -11.68
N PRO A 603 14.06 34.23 -10.70
CA PRO A 603 13.15 33.10 -10.57
C PRO A 603 12.08 33.09 -11.67
N VAL A 604 11.72 31.89 -12.12
CA VAL A 604 10.77 31.67 -13.23
C VAL A 604 9.60 30.83 -12.76
N LEU A 605 9.87 29.68 -12.13
CA LEU A 605 8.85 28.71 -11.72
C LEU A 605 9.22 28.01 -10.41
N ARG A 606 8.22 27.50 -9.70
CA ARG A 606 8.36 26.62 -8.53
C ARG A 606 8.04 25.18 -8.89
N ASN A 607 8.66 24.21 -8.23
CA ASN A 607 8.26 22.81 -8.36
C ASN A 607 6.84 22.59 -7.80
N GLN A 608 6.25 21.43 -8.09
CA GLN A 608 4.87 21.13 -7.66
C GLN A 608 4.67 21.14 -6.14
N SER A 609 5.69 20.76 -5.35
CA SER A 609 5.63 20.83 -3.89
C SER A 609 5.74 22.26 -3.32
N GLY A 610 6.08 23.25 -4.15
CA GLY A 610 6.29 24.64 -3.76
C GLY A 610 7.58 24.91 -2.98
N THR A 611 8.41 23.88 -2.75
CA THR A 611 9.61 23.96 -1.90
C THR A 611 10.87 24.40 -2.64
N GLY A 612 10.89 24.26 -3.96
CA GLY A 612 12.05 24.55 -4.80
C GLY A 612 11.68 25.48 -5.94
N VAL A 613 12.64 26.31 -6.34
CA VAL A 613 12.47 27.36 -7.34
C VAL A 613 13.52 27.23 -8.42
N ALA A 614 13.07 27.21 -9.66
CA ALA A 614 13.93 27.24 -10.83
C ALA A 614 13.94 28.63 -11.44
N GLY A 615 15.11 29.02 -11.93
CA GLY A 615 15.37 30.34 -12.47
C GLY A 615 16.67 30.41 -13.24
N VAL A 616 17.00 31.60 -13.70
CA VAL A 616 18.18 31.87 -14.53
C VAL A 616 19.19 32.68 -13.72
N ALA A 617 20.45 32.24 -13.69
CA ALA A 617 21.54 33.01 -13.12
C ALA A 617 21.95 34.15 -14.07
N ILE A 618 22.00 35.37 -13.55
CA ILE A 618 22.42 36.59 -14.25
C ILE A 618 23.94 36.71 -14.12
N ILE A 619 24.67 36.24 -15.14
CA ILE A 619 26.14 36.34 -15.17
C ILE A 619 26.49 37.62 -15.92
N GLN A 620 27.22 38.55 -15.27
CA GLN A 620 27.48 39.90 -15.81
C GLN A 620 28.29 39.88 -17.13
N GLU A 621 29.12 38.87 -17.34
CA GLU A 621 29.95 38.71 -18.54
C GLU A 621 29.31 37.83 -19.63
N SER A 622 28.08 37.32 -19.44
CA SER A 622 27.45 36.41 -20.40
C SER A 622 26.45 37.12 -21.32
N ASP A 623 26.57 36.88 -22.63
CA ASP A 623 25.59 37.26 -23.66
C ASP A 623 24.40 36.29 -23.69
N THR A 624 23.86 35.96 -22.50
CA THR A 624 22.75 35.02 -22.37
C THR A 624 21.48 35.66 -22.92
N ASN A 625 20.85 35.01 -23.90
CA ASN A 625 19.56 35.44 -24.43
C ASN A 625 18.49 35.39 -23.33
N ARG A 626 17.96 36.57 -22.94
CA ARG A 626 16.96 36.73 -21.88
C ARG A 626 15.53 36.84 -22.40
N HIS A 627 15.33 36.80 -23.72
CA HIS A 627 14.01 36.90 -24.31
C HIS A 627 13.17 35.67 -23.96
N GLN A 628 11.90 35.90 -23.65
CA GLN A 628 10.96 34.85 -23.29
C GLN A 628 9.75 34.87 -24.22
N TYR A 629 9.31 33.68 -24.61
CA TYR A 629 8.05 33.48 -25.31
C TYR A 629 7.10 32.63 -24.45
N VAL A 630 5.89 33.11 -24.24
CA VAL A 630 4.89 32.52 -23.35
C VAL A 630 3.67 32.11 -24.16
N CYS A 631 3.39 30.81 -24.20
CA CYS A 631 2.27 30.24 -24.95
C CYS A 631 1.26 29.55 -24.02
N GLY A 632 0.00 29.51 -24.44
CA GLY A 632 -1.05 28.73 -23.78
C GLY A 632 -2.45 29.21 -24.12
N ALA A 633 -3.45 28.39 -23.80
CA ALA A 633 -4.85 28.74 -23.98
C ALA A 633 -5.26 30.01 -23.21
N THR A 634 -6.39 30.59 -23.59
CA THR A 634 -7.00 31.71 -22.86
C THR A 634 -7.22 31.32 -21.40
N ARG A 635 -6.90 32.23 -20.46
CA ARG A 635 -6.97 32.03 -18.99
C ARG A 635 -6.04 30.95 -18.40
N ALA A 636 -5.08 30.41 -19.14
CA ALA A 636 -4.18 29.38 -18.62
C ALA A 636 -3.13 29.90 -17.61
N GLY A 637 -2.85 31.21 -17.58
CA GLY A 637 -1.89 31.83 -16.65
C GLY A 637 -0.85 32.77 -17.28
N LYS A 638 -0.87 32.98 -18.60
CA LYS A 638 0.13 33.79 -19.34
C LYS A 638 0.33 35.21 -18.78
N THR A 639 -0.74 36.00 -18.72
CA THR A 639 -0.69 37.39 -18.24
C THR A 639 -0.24 37.47 -16.77
N PHE A 640 -0.66 36.51 -15.94
CA PHE A 640 -0.20 36.40 -14.55
C PHE A 640 1.32 36.19 -14.47
N TYR A 641 1.86 35.28 -15.29
CA TYR A 641 3.29 35.06 -15.39
C TYR A 641 4.06 36.31 -15.86
N LEU A 642 3.60 36.96 -16.93
CA LEU A 642 4.21 38.20 -17.42
C LEU A 642 4.22 39.30 -16.35
N CYS A 643 3.14 39.43 -15.59
CA CYS A 643 3.01 40.37 -14.49
C CYS A 643 4.03 40.09 -13.37
N GLN A 644 4.18 38.84 -12.95
CA GLN A 644 5.18 38.47 -11.93
C GLN A 644 6.62 38.71 -12.42
N GLN A 645 6.91 38.36 -13.67
CA GLN A 645 8.22 38.63 -14.27
C GLN A 645 8.50 40.14 -14.38
N ALA A 646 7.52 40.95 -14.75
CA ALA A 646 7.65 42.41 -14.78
C ALA A 646 8.02 42.98 -13.40
N VAL A 647 7.34 42.54 -12.34
CA VAL A 647 7.64 42.95 -10.96
C VAL A 647 9.03 42.51 -10.51
N LEU A 648 9.43 41.28 -10.84
CA LEU A 648 10.78 40.77 -10.54
C LEU A 648 11.87 41.62 -11.20
N LYS A 649 11.68 41.99 -12.48
CA LYS A 649 12.61 42.84 -13.23
C LYS A 649 12.68 44.26 -12.67
N ALA A 650 11.53 44.85 -12.32
CA ALA A 650 11.47 46.15 -11.67
C ALA A 650 12.17 46.17 -10.30
N LYS A 651 12.00 45.11 -9.49
CA LYS A 651 12.71 44.95 -8.22
C LYS A 651 14.22 44.77 -8.40
N ALA A 652 14.65 44.17 -9.51
CA ALA A 652 16.05 44.08 -9.91
C ALA A 652 16.63 45.41 -10.44
N GLY A 653 15.82 46.47 -10.50
CA GLY A 653 16.23 47.81 -10.95
C GLY A 653 16.13 48.03 -12.46
N GLU A 654 15.56 47.09 -13.21
CA GLU A 654 15.33 47.26 -14.65
C GLU A 654 14.07 48.09 -14.90
N LYS A 655 14.10 48.95 -15.93
CA LYS A 655 12.88 49.62 -16.40
C LYS A 655 12.04 48.60 -17.17
N VAL A 656 10.73 48.62 -16.97
CA VAL A 656 9.78 47.73 -17.65
C VAL A 656 8.73 48.57 -18.37
N LEU A 657 8.50 48.27 -19.64
CA LEU A 657 7.48 48.90 -20.46
C LEU A 657 6.52 47.81 -20.97
N ILE A 658 5.24 47.98 -20.68
CA ILE A 658 4.18 47.05 -21.03
C ILE A 658 3.29 47.72 -22.06
N PHE A 659 3.12 47.09 -23.22
CA PHE A 659 2.12 47.48 -24.21
C PHE A 659 0.88 46.61 -24.00
N ASP A 660 -0.19 47.22 -23.52
CA ASP A 660 -1.43 46.54 -23.13
C ASP A 660 -2.60 46.98 -24.03
N HIS A 661 -2.76 46.30 -25.17
CA HIS A 661 -3.91 46.51 -26.05
C HIS A 661 -5.12 45.66 -25.67
N THR A 662 -4.94 44.63 -24.84
CA THR A 662 -6.02 43.70 -24.43
C THR A 662 -6.71 44.11 -23.12
N GLY A 663 -6.10 45.03 -22.36
CA GLY A 663 -6.55 45.43 -21.02
C GLY A 663 -6.15 44.47 -19.89
N GLY A 664 -5.29 43.48 -20.20
CA GLY A 664 -4.81 42.46 -19.26
C GLY A 664 -3.92 43.01 -18.15
N PHE A 665 -3.38 44.22 -18.31
CA PHE A 665 -2.58 44.95 -17.33
C PHE A 665 -3.29 46.20 -16.80
N SER A 666 -4.61 46.29 -16.99
CA SER A 666 -5.40 47.35 -16.35
C SER A 666 -5.29 47.29 -14.83
N MET A 667 -5.47 48.43 -14.16
CA MET A 667 -5.45 48.52 -12.69
C MET A 667 -6.35 47.47 -12.02
N ARG A 668 -7.52 47.20 -12.62
CA ARG A 668 -8.48 46.19 -12.15
C ARG A 668 -7.93 44.76 -12.24
N GLU A 669 -7.27 44.40 -13.34
CA GLU A 669 -6.68 43.07 -13.51
C GLU A 669 -5.44 42.89 -12.63
N LEU A 670 -4.58 43.91 -12.55
CA LEU A 670 -3.39 43.87 -11.68
C LEU A 670 -3.76 43.68 -10.21
N SER A 671 -4.83 44.33 -9.74
CA SER A 671 -5.29 44.21 -8.34
C SER A 671 -5.80 42.81 -7.98
N LYS A 672 -6.07 41.93 -8.96
CA LYS A 672 -6.40 40.51 -8.71
C LYS A 672 -5.16 39.65 -8.45
N HIS A 673 -3.99 40.14 -8.83
CA HIS A 673 -2.77 39.35 -8.94
C HIS A 673 -1.61 39.88 -8.11
N LEU A 674 -1.62 41.18 -7.79
CA LEU A 674 -0.58 41.86 -7.04
C LEU A 674 -1.15 42.65 -5.85
N PRO A 675 -0.42 42.75 -4.74
CA PRO A 675 -0.78 43.64 -3.64
C PRO A 675 -0.80 45.12 -4.09
N GLU A 676 -1.73 45.90 -3.55
CA GLU A 676 -1.84 47.35 -3.86
C GLU A 676 -0.54 48.11 -3.55
N SER A 677 0.22 47.70 -2.53
CA SER A 677 1.52 48.27 -2.18
C SER A 677 2.58 48.10 -3.28
N VAL A 678 2.55 46.99 -4.02
CA VAL A 678 3.44 46.74 -5.16
C VAL A 678 3.01 47.59 -6.36
N ILE A 679 1.71 47.63 -6.64
CA ILE A 679 1.17 48.40 -7.78
C ILE A 679 1.48 49.89 -7.60
N SER A 680 1.12 50.45 -6.44
CA SER A 680 1.38 51.84 -6.07
C SER A 680 2.88 52.19 -6.06
N LYS A 681 3.77 51.25 -5.70
CA LYS A 681 5.21 51.52 -5.67
C LYS A 681 5.88 51.46 -7.05
N TYR A 682 5.47 50.54 -7.92
CA TYR A 682 6.22 50.25 -9.15
C TYR A 682 5.51 50.66 -10.45
N PHE A 683 4.19 50.83 -10.48
CA PHE A 683 3.44 51.04 -11.72
C PHE A 683 3.06 52.51 -11.98
N SER A 684 3.24 52.91 -13.24
CA SER A 684 2.67 54.10 -13.89
C SER A 684 1.77 53.66 -15.05
N PHE A 685 0.65 54.33 -15.24
CA PHE A 685 -0.32 54.02 -16.30
C PHE A 685 -0.44 55.20 -17.25
N LEU A 686 -0.40 54.91 -18.55
CA LEU A 686 -0.67 55.85 -19.61
C LEU A 686 -1.70 55.26 -20.59
N ASP A 687 -2.70 56.05 -20.93
CA ASP A 687 -3.73 55.69 -21.91
C ASP A 687 -3.61 56.61 -23.13
N ILE A 688 -3.16 56.05 -24.25
CA ILE A 688 -2.85 56.83 -25.46
C ILE A 688 -4.09 57.57 -25.97
N ASN A 689 -5.28 56.98 -25.82
CA ASN A 689 -6.52 57.57 -26.34
C ASN A 689 -7.02 58.73 -25.48
N LYS A 690 -6.60 58.80 -24.20
CA LYS A 690 -7.05 59.84 -23.25
C LYS A 690 -6.00 60.89 -22.97
N GLN A 691 -4.73 60.51 -22.99
CA GLN A 691 -3.60 61.34 -22.54
C GLN A 691 -2.64 61.67 -23.69
N GLY A 692 -2.88 61.13 -24.89
CA GLY A 692 -2.01 61.27 -26.04
C GLY A 692 -0.75 60.42 -25.99
N LEU A 693 0.14 60.65 -26.96
CA LEU A 693 1.36 59.87 -27.11
C LEU A 693 2.35 60.18 -25.97
N PRO A 694 3.06 59.16 -25.45
CA PRO A 694 4.04 59.35 -24.37
C PRO A 694 5.27 60.14 -24.79
N VAL A 695 5.57 60.14 -26.10
CA VAL A 695 6.75 60.76 -26.71
C VAL A 695 6.38 61.34 -28.07
N ASP A 696 7.17 62.31 -28.50
CA ASP A 696 7.09 62.86 -29.85
C ASP A 696 7.77 61.88 -30.85
N LEU A 697 6.98 61.34 -31.79
CA LEU A 697 7.48 60.44 -32.84
C LEU A 697 8.34 61.17 -33.90
N MET A 698 8.26 62.50 -33.96
CA MET A 698 9.14 63.38 -34.74
C MET A 698 10.36 63.85 -33.95
N ASN A 699 10.57 63.37 -32.71
CA ASN A 699 11.77 63.69 -31.97
C ASN A 699 13.01 63.08 -32.65
N LEU A 700 13.84 63.94 -33.23
CA LEU A 700 15.12 63.63 -33.88
C LEU A 700 16.33 63.99 -33.00
N ASP A 701 16.14 64.24 -31.70
CA ASP A 701 17.20 64.60 -30.77
C ASP A 701 18.29 63.53 -30.76
N GLY A 702 19.54 63.92 -31.06
CA GLY A 702 20.68 63.00 -31.12
C GLY A 702 20.85 62.24 -32.44
N CYS A 703 20.09 62.57 -33.50
CA CYS A 703 20.45 62.17 -34.86
C CYS A 703 21.62 63.03 -35.38
N GLU A 704 22.76 62.41 -35.67
CA GLU A 704 23.97 63.12 -36.11
C GLU A 704 23.96 63.46 -37.61
N SER A 705 23.17 62.74 -38.41
CA SER A 705 23.11 62.90 -39.86
C SER A 705 21.69 62.81 -40.44
N LEU A 706 21.48 63.41 -41.61
CA LEU A 706 20.23 63.28 -42.38
C LEU A 706 19.87 61.81 -42.69
N PRO A 707 20.81 60.92 -43.05
CA PRO A 707 20.56 59.48 -43.14
C PRO A 707 19.99 58.85 -41.86
N ASP A 708 20.47 59.26 -40.68
CA ASP A 708 20.02 58.69 -39.40
C ASP A 708 18.58 59.10 -39.08
N ALA A 709 18.29 60.39 -39.19
CA ALA A 709 16.94 60.93 -39.05
C ALA A 709 15.97 60.27 -40.03
N LYS A 710 16.41 60.12 -41.29
CA LYS A 710 15.66 59.43 -42.33
C LYS A 710 15.38 57.97 -41.95
N ASN A 711 16.37 57.23 -41.47
CA ASN A 711 16.21 55.82 -41.10
C ASN A 711 15.27 55.62 -39.91
N GLN A 712 15.35 56.48 -38.90
CA GLN A 712 14.42 56.46 -37.75
C GLN A 712 12.97 56.66 -38.20
N LEU A 713 12.71 57.72 -38.96
CA LEU A 713 11.34 58.02 -39.43
C LEU A 713 10.83 56.96 -40.42
N ILE A 714 11.70 56.37 -41.26
CA ILE A 714 11.32 55.21 -42.08
C ILE A 714 10.90 54.03 -41.21
N GLY A 715 11.63 53.74 -40.13
CA GLY A 715 11.27 52.66 -39.21
C GLY A 715 9.85 52.86 -38.66
N ILE A 716 9.57 54.07 -38.16
CA ILE A 716 8.27 54.46 -37.59
C ILE A 716 7.17 54.36 -38.65
N LEU A 717 7.37 54.93 -39.83
CA LEU A 717 6.35 54.92 -40.90
C LEU A 717 6.14 53.52 -41.49
N SER A 718 7.19 52.71 -41.60
CA SER A 718 7.07 51.30 -42.02
C SER A 718 6.27 50.49 -41.00
N ALA A 719 6.45 50.75 -39.70
CA ALA A 719 5.65 50.14 -38.65
C ALA A 719 4.17 50.56 -38.73
N ALA A 720 3.89 51.85 -38.97
CA ALA A 720 2.53 52.35 -39.22
C ALA A 720 1.87 51.63 -40.40
N LEU A 721 2.60 51.48 -41.49
CA LEU A 721 2.11 50.94 -42.76
C LEU A 721 2.00 49.40 -42.79
N ARG A 722 2.71 48.69 -41.89
CA ARG A 722 2.94 47.23 -41.92
C ARG A 722 3.34 46.74 -43.32
N VAL A 723 4.15 47.54 -44.04
CA VAL A 723 4.50 47.31 -45.44
C VAL A 723 5.69 46.36 -45.55
N THR A 724 5.57 45.38 -46.46
CA THR A 724 6.59 44.35 -46.74
C THR A 724 7.12 44.40 -48.18
N GLY A 725 6.72 45.39 -48.98
CA GLY A 725 7.07 45.48 -50.40
C GLY A 725 8.18 46.48 -50.73
N ASP A 726 9.27 46.01 -51.35
CA ASP A 726 10.45 46.79 -51.75
C ASP A 726 10.13 48.09 -52.51
N VAL A 727 9.07 48.08 -53.33
CA VAL A 727 8.69 49.23 -54.17
C VAL A 727 8.06 50.35 -53.33
N GLN A 728 7.12 50.00 -52.45
CA GLN A 728 6.45 50.96 -51.57
C GLN A 728 7.44 51.57 -50.58
N GLU A 729 8.35 50.76 -50.02
CA GLU A 729 9.41 51.26 -49.15
C GLU A 729 10.31 52.23 -49.91
N LYS A 730 10.82 51.89 -51.11
CA LYS A 730 11.66 52.78 -51.92
C LYS A 730 11.00 54.13 -52.21
N VAL A 731 9.71 54.13 -52.55
CA VAL A 731 8.93 55.35 -52.79
C VAL A 731 8.83 56.19 -51.51
N LEU A 732 8.46 55.56 -50.39
CA LEU A 732 8.41 56.23 -49.07
C LEU A 732 9.75 56.84 -48.68
N ARG A 733 10.85 56.09 -48.84
CA ARG A 733 12.22 56.56 -48.58
C ARG A 733 12.58 57.79 -49.43
N ARG A 734 12.13 57.84 -50.68
CA ARG A 734 12.38 58.98 -51.57
C ARG A 734 11.58 60.21 -51.16
N ARG A 735 10.29 60.04 -50.83
CA ARG A 735 9.41 61.14 -50.41
C ARG A 735 9.80 61.71 -49.06
N LEU A 736 10.14 60.85 -48.10
CA LEU A 736 10.68 61.30 -46.82
C LEU A 736 11.99 62.08 -46.98
N SER A 737 12.85 61.68 -47.92
CA SER A 737 14.05 62.47 -48.24
C SER A 737 13.75 63.86 -48.78
N ALA A 738 12.67 64.04 -49.54
CA ALA A 738 12.25 65.36 -49.98
C ALA A 738 11.71 66.17 -48.79
N PHE A 739 10.82 65.56 -47.99
CA PHE A 739 10.27 66.15 -46.77
C PHE A 739 11.36 66.63 -45.80
N LEU A 740 12.36 65.81 -45.49
CA LEU A 740 13.45 66.18 -44.58
C LEU A 740 14.38 67.26 -45.13
N LYS A 741 14.56 67.34 -46.45
CA LYS A 741 15.39 68.39 -47.08
C LYS A 741 14.67 69.74 -47.08
N GLU A 742 13.36 69.74 -47.25
CA GLU A 742 12.53 70.95 -47.35
C GLU A 742 12.03 71.46 -45.99
N SER A 743 11.80 70.56 -45.03
CA SER A 743 11.43 70.94 -43.66
C SER A 743 12.60 71.51 -42.85
N GLY A 744 13.86 71.23 -43.20
CA GLY A 744 15.03 72.00 -42.74
C GLY A 744 15.11 72.29 -41.24
N ASN A 745 14.83 71.30 -40.37
CA ASN A 745 14.74 71.47 -38.91
C ASN A 745 13.70 72.53 -38.45
N LYS A 746 12.57 72.68 -39.14
CA LYS A 746 11.44 73.47 -38.62
C LYS A 746 10.90 72.81 -37.33
N PRO A 747 10.82 73.54 -36.20
CA PRO A 747 10.37 73.01 -34.90
C PRO A 747 8.86 72.71 -34.80
N ASP A 748 8.11 73.03 -35.86
CA ASP A 748 6.65 72.87 -35.96
C ASP A 748 6.24 71.79 -36.97
N ALA A 749 7.18 71.02 -37.54
CA ALA A 749 6.85 69.96 -38.48
C ALA A 749 6.25 68.75 -37.76
N GLU A 750 5.07 68.31 -38.20
CA GLU A 750 4.37 67.16 -37.64
C GLU A 750 4.55 65.91 -38.51
N LEU A 751 4.36 64.72 -37.92
CA LEU A 751 4.46 63.45 -38.65
C LEU A 751 3.45 63.39 -39.82
N ARG A 752 2.30 64.06 -39.67
CA ARG A 752 1.22 64.15 -40.68
C ARG A 752 1.62 64.94 -41.91
N ASP A 753 2.56 65.87 -41.80
CA ASP A 753 2.97 66.73 -42.92
C ASP A 753 3.55 65.92 -44.08
N ILE A 754 4.03 64.70 -43.82
CA ILE A 754 4.51 63.77 -44.86
C ILE A 754 3.41 63.42 -45.88
N LEU A 755 2.13 63.46 -45.49
CA LEU A 755 1.01 63.18 -46.38
C LEU A 755 0.97 64.17 -47.56
N GLY A 756 1.38 65.42 -47.35
CA GLY A 756 1.47 66.45 -48.40
C GLY A 756 2.56 66.18 -49.44
N TYR A 757 3.49 65.26 -49.16
CA TYR A 757 4.58 64.88 -50.07
C TYR A 757 4.26 63.62 -50.91
N LEU A 758 3.07 63.04 -50.73
CA LEU A 758 2.60 61.90 -51.51
C LEU A 758 1.71 62.38 -52.66
N ASP A 759 2.04 61.94 -53.88
CA ASP A 759 1.25 62.25 -55.07
C ASP A 759 0.05 61.29 -55.18
N ILE A 760 -1.15 61.81 -54.95
CA ILE A 760 -2.41 61.04 -55.02
C ILE A 760 -2.74 60.61 -56.46
N GLY A 761 -2.11 61.23 -57.47
CA GLY A 761 -2.21 60.82 -58.87
C GLY A 761 -1.45 59.52 -59.19
N ASP A 762 -0.43 59.17 -58.40
CA ASP A 762 0.34 57.93 -58.56
C ASP A 762 -0.29 56.78 -57.74
N PRO A 763 -0.65 55.63 -58.35
CA PRO A 763 -1.38 54.56 -57.65
C PRO A 763 -0.65 53.98 -56.42
N ILE A 764 0.69 53.95 -56.44
CA ILE A 764 1.49 53.41 -55.33
C ILE A 764 1.50 54.41 -54.17
N GLN A 765 1.72 55.69 -54.46
CA GLN A 765 1.69 56.76 -53.47
C GLN A 765 0.30 57.03 -52.92
N LYS A 766 -0.76 56.95 -53.73
CA LYS A 766 -2.15 57.01 -53.27
C LYS A 766 -2.45 55.94 -52.23
N LYS A 767 -2.01 54.70 -52.47
CA LYS A 767 -2.17 53.59 -51.51
C LYS A 767 -1.37 53.80 -50.21
N LEU A 768 -0.20 54.44 -50.30
CA LEU A 768 0.57 54.84 -49.11
C LEU A 768 -0.13 55.96 -48.34
N TYR A 769 -0.69 56.94 -49.05
CA TYR A 769 -1.43 58.06 -48.48
C TYR A 769 -2.65 57.56 -47.70
N GLU A 770 -3.51 56.75 -48.33
CA GLU A 770 -4.73 56.22 -47.69
C GLU A 770 -4.40 55.48 -46.39
N LYS A 771 -3.38 54.61 -46.40
CA LYS A 771 -2.96 53.86 -45.20
C LYS A 771 -2.38 54.74 -44.09
N LEU A 772 -1.51 55.69 -44.44
CA LEU A 772 -0.91 56.58 -43.45
C LEU A 772 -1.95 57.55 -42.89
N TYR A 773 -2.83 58.06 -43.75
CA TYR A 773 -3.96 58.90 -43.35
C TYR A 773 -4.83 58.15 -42.34
N ASP A 774 -5.24 56.91 -42.64
CA ASP A 774 -6.05 56.10 -41.72
C ASP A 774 -5.40 55.89 -40.35
N VAL A 775 -4.08 55.66 -40.28
CA VAL A 775 -3.36 55.50 -39.02
C VAL A 775 -3.26 56.83 -38.29
N PHE A 776 -2.88 57.89 -38.99
CA PHE A 776 -2.70 59.20 -38.41
C PHE A 776 -4.01 59.79 -37.93
N ASP A 777 -5.10 59.68 -38.68
CA ASP A 777 -6.44 60.18 -38.31
C ASP A 777 -6.86 59.72 -36.91
N ASN A 778 -6.50 58.51 -36.50
CA ASN A 778 -6.77 58.01 -35.14
C ASN A 778 -5.90 58.67 -34.04
N LEU A 779 -4.84 59.39 -34.41
CA LEU A 779 -4.04 60.25 -33.51
C LEU A 779 -4.64 61.68 -33.38
N ASP A 780 -5.58 62.04 -34.26
CA ASP A 780 -6.70 62.99 -34.06
C ASP A 780 -6.95 63.61 -32.68
N GLY A 781 -6.44 64.80 -32.35
CA GLY A 781 -6.90 65.52 -31.14
C GLY A 781 -6.26 65.10 -29.81
N ASN A 782 -5.19 64.30 -29.86
CA ASN A 782 -4.29 64.09 -28.74
C ASN A 782 -3.17 65.14 -28.77
N GLU A 783 -3.08 66.02 -27.76
CA GLU A 783 -1.97 66.99 -27.67
C GLU A 783 -0.63 66.25 -27.78
N GLN A 784 0.15 66.55 -28.82
CA GLN A 784 1.48 65.94 -28.99
C GLN A 784 2.38 66.42 -27.85
N VAL A 785 2.69 65.51 -26.92
CA VAL A 785 3.68 65.76 -25.89
C VAL A 785 5.04 65.87 -26.57
N LYS A 786 5.65 67.06 -26.56
CA LYS A 786 7.04 67.31 -27.03
C LYS A 786 8.08 66.72 -26.05
N ALA A 787 7.99 65.43 -25.74
CA ALA A 787 8.88 64.70 -24.82
C ALA A 787 9.71 63.64 -25.56
N SER A 788 10.95 63.43 -25.08
CA SER A 788 11.80 62.31 -25.47
C SER A 788 11.55 61.10 -24.56
N TRP A 789 11.98 59.91 -24.97
CA TRP A 789 11.92 58.69 -24.15
C TRP A 789 12.64 58.83 -22.80
N ASP A 790 13.78 59.53 -22.77
CA ASP A 790 14.52 59.82 -21.53
C ASP A 790 13.68 60.61 -20.53
N LYS A 791 13.08 61.73 -20.96
CA LYS A 791 12.17 62.54 -20.13
C LYS A 791 10.94 61.73 -19.69
N PHE A 792 10.38 60.91 -20.58
CA PHE A 792 9.25 60.06 -20.27
C PHE A 792 9.59 59.03 -19.19
N PHE A 793 10.73 58.33 -19.32
CA PHE A 793 11.16 57.36 -18.33
C PHE A 793 11.58 58.01 -17.01
N GLY A 794 12.16 59.21 -17.03
CA GLY A 794 12.50 59.99 -15.83
C GLY A 794 11.28 60.41 -14.99
N ASN A 795 10.13 60.61 -15.63
CA ASN A 795 8.89 61.03 -14.97
C ASN A 795 7.94 59.88 -14.59
N THR A 796 8.37 58.63 -14.77
CA THR A 796 7.53 57.44 -14.54
C THR A 796 8.19 56.46 -13.57
N LYS A 797 7.39 55.60 -12.93
CA LYS A 797 7.89 54.53 -12.06
C LYS A 797 8.56 53.42 -12.88
N GLN A 798 9.12 52.42 -12.21
CA GLN A 798 9.91 51.37 -12.85
C GLN A 798 9.13 50.57 -13.89
N ILE A 799 7.83 50.34 -13.68
CA ILE A 799 6.94 49.67 -14.62
C ILE A 799 5.99 50.71 -15.20
N VAL A 800 5.92 50.78 -16.53
CA VAL A 800 5.01 51.67 -17.24
C VAL A 800 4.09 50.84 -18.11
N VAL A 801 2.79 51.00 -17.94
CA VAL A 801 1.75 50.37 -18.77
C VAL A 801 1.23 51.41 -19.74
N ILE A 802 1.47 51.19 -21.03
CA ILE A 802 0.90 51.95 -22.14
C ILE A 802 -0.29 51.17 -22.67
N SER A 803 -1.48 51.73 -22.52
CA SER A 803 -2.74 51.14 -22.93
C SER A 803 -3.42 51.97 -24.01
N ALA A 804 -4.36 51.36 -24.73
CA ALA A 804 -5.26 52.04 -25.66
C ALA A 804 -6.69 51.54 -25.37
N SER A 805 -7.45 52.29 -24.58
CA SER A 805 -8.63 51.76 -23.88
C SER A 805 -9.95 51.69 -24.68
N ASP A 806 -9.94 51.47 -26.01
CA ASP A 806 -11.17 51.38 -26.81
C ASP A 806 -11.15 50.24 -27.84
N ASP A 807 -12.36 49.71 -28.15
CA ASP A 807 -12.72 48.50 -28.94
C ASP A 807 -12.14 48.38 -30.37
N SER A 808 -11.23 49.27 -30.80
CA SER A 808 -10.51 49.14 -32.06
C SER A 808 -9.14 48.49 -31.88
N VAL A 809 -9.12 47.23 -31.42
CA VAL A 809 -7.92 46.41 -31.16
C VAL A 809 -6.89 46.47 -32.31
N HIS A 810 -7.35 46.45 -33.56
CA HIS A 810 -6.44 46.48 -34.72
C HIS A 810 -5.79 47.84 -34.98
N LYS A 811 -6.40 48.95 -34.54
CA LYS A 811 -5.90 50.31 -34.84
C LYS A 811 -4.85 50.77 -33.84
N SER A 812 -5.00 50.41 -32.56
CA SER A 812 -4.06 50.75 -31.49
C SER A 812 -2.70 50.07 -31.63
N THR A 813 -2.66 48.84 -32.18
CA THR A 813 -1.40 48.11 -32.39
C THR A 813 -0.48 48.79 -33.40
N HIS A 814 -0.98 49.52 -34.40
CA HIS A 814 -0.15 50.30 -35.32
C HIS A 814 0.62 51.40 -34.59
N VAL A 815 -0.04 52.11 -33.68
CA VAL A 815 0.58 53.17 -32.89
C VAL A 815 1.61 52.60 -31.91
N MET A 816 1.30 51.45 -31.30
CA MET A 816 2.28 50.73 -30.45
C MET A 816 3.49 50.25 -31.26
N ASP A 817 3.30 49.73 -32.47
CA ASP A 817 4.39 49.32 -33.38
C ASP A 817 5.27 50.54 -33.77
N MET A 818 4.67 51.71 -33.99
CA MET A 818 5.40 52.97 -34.21
C MET A 818 6.23 53.39 -32.99
N LEU A 819 5.64 53.30 -31.78
CA LEU A 819 6.33 53.59 -30.52
C LEU A 819 7.49 52.61 -30.29
N LEU A 820 7.30 51.31 -30.56
CA LEU A 820 8.36 50.31 -30.51
C LEU A 820 9.50 50.66 -31.46
N SER A 821 9.20 51.08 -32.69
CA SER A 821 10.24 51.52 -33.64
C SER A 821 11.02 52.73 -33.13
N SER A 822 10.32 53.76 -32.62
CA SER A 822 10.94 54.93 -31.98
C SER A 822 11.81 54.54 -30.78
N LEU A 823 11.32 53.64 -29.93
CA LEU A 823 12.02 53.15 -28.75
C LEU A 823 13.30 52.38 -29.09
N TYR A 824 13.28 51.55 -30.14
CA TYR A 824 14.48 50.90 -30.63
C TYR A 824 15.54 51.93 -31.03
N SER A 825 15.16 52.94 -31.81
CA SER A 825 16.08 54.01 -32.22
C SER A 825 16.62 54.82 -31.03
N PHE A 826 15.84 55.00 -29.96
CA PHE A 826 16.30 55.60 -28.72
C PHE A 826 17.34 54.72 -28.01
N LYS A 827 17.07 53.42 -27.81
CA LYS A 827 18.00 52.51 -27.11
C LYS A 827 19.29 52.23 -27.88
N GLN A 828 19.31 52.40 -29.20
CA GLN A 828 20.57 52.39 -29.96
C GLN A 828 21.54 53.51 -29.53
N ARG A 829 21.02 54.62 -28.99
CA ARG A 829 21.81 55.75 -28.46
C ARG A 829 22.14 55.61 -26.98
N TYR A 830 21.29 54.92 -26.22
CA TYR A 830 21.46 54.68 -24.78
C TYR A 830 21.51 53.17 -24.48
N PRO A 831 22.57 52.45 -24.92
CA PRO A 831 22.62 50.98 -24.87
C PRO A 831 22.72 50.40 -23.45
N ASP A 832 23.32 51.13 -22.52
CA ASP A 832 23.69 50.61 -21.19
C ASP A 832 22.50 50.37 -20.25
N GLU A 833 21.38 51.07 -20.47
CA GLU A 833 20.20 50.93 -19.63
C GLU A 833 19.42 49.65 -19.95
N LYS A 834 19.11 48.82 -18.94
CA LYS A 834 18.28 47.62 -19.15
C LYS A 834 16.81 47.99 -19.23
N LEU A 835 16.17 47.56 -20.32
CA LEU A 835 14.75 47.76 -20.57
C LEU A 835 14.07 46.44 -20.91
N THR A 836 13.10 46.04 -20.08
CA THR A 836 12.24 44.89 -20.36
C THR A 836 10.96 45.38 -21.06
N LEU A 837 10.66 44.82 -22.23
CA LEU A 837 9.42 45.03 -22.95
C LEU A 837 8.48 43.85 -22.73
N VAL A 838 7.24 44.12 -22.37
CA VAL A 838 6.19 43.12 -22.22
C VAL A 838 5.12 43.40 -23.27
N ILE A 839 4.82 42.38 -24.09
CA ILE A 839 3.78 42.44 -25.12
C ILE A 839 2.91 41.19 -24.96
N ASP A 840 1.69 41.38 -24.48
CA ASP A 840 0.67 40.32 -24.48
C ASP A 840 0.06 40.21 -25.88
N GLU A 841 -0.36 39.01 -26.28
CA GLU A 841 -0.87 38.71 -27.64
C GLU A 841 -0.03 39.33 -28.78
N VAL A 842 1.27 39.03 -28.80
CA VAL A 842 2.24 39.52 -29.80
C VAL A 842 1.84 39.20 -31.26
N SER A 843 0.96 38.21 -31.46
CA SER A 843 0.37 37.89 -32.76
C SER A 843 -0.42 39.04 -33.38
N ASP A 844 -0.92 39.99 -32.58
CA ASP A 844 -1.67 41.15 -33.07
C ASP A 844 -0.76 42.28 -33.59
N HIS A 845 0.52 42.22 -33.23
CA HIS A 845 1.55 43.18 -33.62
C HIS A 845 2.19 42.88 -34.98
N PHE A 846 2.92 43.86 -35.51
CA PHE A 846 3.72 43.63 -36.70
C PHE A 846 4.94 42.74 -36.38
N ILE A 847 4.87 41.46 -36.74
CA ILE A 847 5.92 40.45 -36.47
C ILE A 847 6.64 39.94 -37.73
N ALA A 848 6.42 40.57 -38.89
CA ALA A 848 7.11 40.19 -40.13
C ALA A 848 8.63 40.42 -40.01
N ALA A 849 9.40 39.83 -40.92
CA ALA A 849 10.84 40.07 -40.99
C ALA A 849 11.11 41.58 -41.19
N GLY A 850 12.00 42.14 -40.37
CA GLY A 850 12.32 43.58 -40.40
C GLY A 850 11.33 44.47 -39.63
N SER A 851 10.32 43.88 -38.97
CA SER A 851 9.49 44.61 -38.01
C SER A 851 10.27 45.06 -36.77
N PRO A 852 9.77 46.04 -35.99
CA PRO A 852 10.43 46.47 -34.75
C PRO A 852 10.69 45.32 -33.78
N ILE A 853 9.71 44.44 -33.56
CA ILE A 853 9.82 43.29 -32.65
C ILE A 853 10.86 42.28 -33.16
N ASP A 854 10.83 41.93 -34.44
CA ASP A 854 11.82 41.01 -35.05
C ASP A 854 13.25 41.56 -34.96
N ILE A 855 13.44 42.87 -35.14
CA ILE A 855 14.74 43.53 -35.00
C ILE A 855 15.20 43.49 -33.54
N MET A 856 14.31 43.83 -32.60
CA MET A 856 14.61 43.83 -31.16
C MET A 856 14.97 42.44 -30.65
N LEU A 857 14.31 41.36 -31.10
CA LEU A 857 14.67 40.00 -30.69
C LEU A 857 16.05 39.56 -31.19
N ARG A 858 16.44 39.97 -32.40
CA ARG A 858 17.72 39.54 -33.00
C ARG A 858 18.90 40.40 -32.57
N LYS A 859 18.67 41.69 -32.31
CA LYS A 859 19.73 42.69 -32.09
C LYS A 859 19.60 43.46 -30.78
N GLY A 860 18.44 43.41 -30.14
CA GLY A 860 18.12 44.23 -28.97
C GLY A 860 18.90 43.87 -27.71
N GLY A 861 19.35 42.62 -27.56
CA GLY A 861 20.19 42.21 -26.43
C GLY A 861 21.45 43.08 -26.27
N LYS A 862 22.09 43.46 -27.38
CA LYS A 862 23.25 44.38 -27.40
C LYS A 862 22.94 45.80 -26.94
N PHE A 863 21.67 46.18 -27.00
CA PHE A 863 21.18 47.50 -26.61
C PHE A 863 20.36 47.42 -25.31
N GLY A 864 20.56 46.38 -24.49
CA GLY A 864 19.92 46.26 -23.18
C GLY A 864 18.44 45.85 -23.19
N PHE A 865 17.89 45.38 -24.33
CA PHE A 865 16.51 44.91 -24.38
C PHE A 865 16.35 43.49 -23.81
N THR A 866 15.26 43.28 -23.09
CA THR A 866 14.68 41.95 -22.80
C THR A 866 13.23 41.96 -23.24
N LEU A 867 12.78 40.99 -24.04
CA LEU A 867 11.40 40.93 -24.52
C LEU A 867 10.69 39.75 -23.86
N LEU A 868 9.54 40.01 -23.25
CA LEU A 868 8.62 39.04 -22.69
C LEU A 868 7.36 39.06 -23.56
N LEU A 869 7.25 38.08 -24.45
CA LEU A 869 6.21 38.02 -25.47
C LEU A 869 5.23 36.91 -25.11
N ALA A 870 3.93 37.16 -25.20
CA ALA A 870 2.92 36.11 -25.06
C ALA A 870 2.02 36.02 -26.29
N SER A 871 1.55 34.81 -26.58
CA SER A 871 0.48 34.56 -27.56
C SER A 871 -0.26 33.29 -27.21
N GLN A 872 -1.43 33.10 -27.77
CA GLN A 872 -2.13 31.81 -27.76
C GLN A 872 -1.65 30.84 -28.84
N GLU A 873 -0.89 31.32 -29.81
CA GLU A 873 -0.42 30.53 -30.95
C GLU A 873 1.01 30.04 -30.74
N PHE A 874 1.34 28.93 -31.39
CA PHE A 874 2.70 28.38 -31.41
C PHE A 874 2.95 27.76 -32.77
N SER A 875 4.10 28.06 -33.36
CA SER A 875 4.53 27.52 -34.65
C SER A 875 5.97 27.04 -34.55
N LEU A 876 6.21 25.81 -35.01
CA LEU A 876 7.56 25.28 -35.26
C LEU A 876 8.02 25.56 -36.69
N GLU A 877 7.15 26.12 -37.54
CA GLU A 877 7.49 26.41 -38.92
C GLU A 877 8.39 27.65 -39.03
N LYS A 878 8.99 27.87 -40.20
CA LYS A 878 9.81 29.07 -40.47
C LYS A 878 8.98 30.30 -40.86
N ASP A 879 7.70 30.30 -40.51
CA ASP A 879 6.80 31.44 -40.67
C ASP A 879 7.21 32.62 -39.75
N SER A 880 6.46 33.72 -39.78
CA SER A 880 6.82 34.90 -38.97
C SER A 880 6.80 34.64 -37.47
N LEU A 881 5.88 33.80 -36.99
CA LEU A 881 5.74 33.50 -35.57
C LEU A 881 6.83 32.52 -35.10
N GLY A 882 7.11 31.45 -35.86
CA GLY A 882 8.15 30.49 -35.52
C GLY A 882 9.56 31.08 -35.59
N ARG A 883 9.82 32.04 -36.49
CA ARG A 883 11.06 32.84 -36.45
C ARG A 883 11.17 33.67 -35.18
N LEU A 884 10.07 34.27 -34.73
CA LEU A 884 10.01 35.04 -33.48
C LEU A 884 10.30 34.14 -32.27
N ILE A 885 9.63 32.99 -32.20
CA ILE A 885 9.80 31.97 -31.15
C ILE A 885 11.25 31.46 -31.11
N GLY A 886 11.84 31.15 -32.27
CA GLY A 886 13.21 30.64 -32.36
C GLY A 886 14.30 31.61 -31.88
N ASN A 887 13.97 32.91 -31.77
CA ASN A 887 14.88 33.92 -31.21
C ASN A 887 14.68 34.14 -29.70
N ALA A 888 13.71 33.46 -29.06
CA ALA A 888 13.55 33.49 -27.61
C ALA A 888 14.53 32.52 -26.93
N GLY A 889 15.17 32.95 -25.84
CA GLY A 889 16.08 32.10 -25.06
C GLY A 889 15.36 31.16 -24.10
N THR A 890 14.10 31.45 -23.77
CA THR A 890 13.25 30.61 -22.90
C THR A 890 11.83 30.57 -23.44
N LEU A 891 11.26 29.37 -23.49
CA LEU A 891 9.88 29.13 -23.89
C LEU A 891 9.09 28.65 -22.66
N ILE A 892 7.94 29.27 -22.41
CA ILE A 892 7.04 28.92 -21.31
C ILE A 892 5.71 28.48 -21.91
N PHE A 893 5.32 27.24 -21.66
CA PHE A 893 4.08 26.63 -22.14
C PHE A 893 3.14 26.40 -20.97
N PHE A 894 2.15 27.27 -20.83
CA PHE A 894 0.93 26.93 -20.10
C PHE A 894 0.11 25.95 -20.94
N ARG A 895 -0.96 25.39 -20.35
CA ARG A 895 -1.88 24.45 -21.03
C ARG A 895 -2.09 24.83 -22.52
N PRO A 896 -1.49 24.10 -23.47
CA PRO A 896 -1.53 24.47 -24.89
C PRO A 896 -2.94 24.33 -25.47
N LYS A 897 -3.20 24.98 -26.61
CA LYS A 897 -4.41 24.72 -27.40
C LYS A 897 -4.30 23.35 -28.08
N SER A 898 -5.44 22.72 -28.36
CA SER A 898 -5.51 21.36 -28.91
C SER A 898 -4.75 21.17 -30.23
N ASP A 899 -4.72 22.19 -31.08
CA ASP A 899 -3.99 22.25 -32.34
C ASP A 899 -2.46 22.32 -32.15
N THR A 900 -2.00 23.04 -31.12
CA THR A 900 -0.56 23.21 -30.81
C THR A 900 0.06 22.10 -29.97
N LEU A 901 -0.75 21.22 -29.34
CA LEU A 901 -0.27 20.19 -28.40
C LEU A 901 0.83 19.30 -28.98
N LYS A 902 0.70 18.88 -30.24
CA LYS A 902 1.69 18.00 -30.89
C LYS A 902 3.05 18.66 -31.03
N ASP A 903 3.05 19.95 -31.35
CA ASP A 903 4.28 20.69 -31.59
C ASP A 903 4.96 21.08 -30.27
N VAL A 904 4.17 21.42 -29.24
CA VAL A 904 4.68 21.60 -27.88
C VAL A 904 5.23 20.28 -27.32
N SER A 905 4.57 19.15 -27.59
CA SER A 905 5.05 17.82 -27.18
C SER A 905 6.40 17.47 -27.83
N LYS A 906 6.59 17.76 -29.11
CA LYS A 906 7.87 17.55 -29.81
C LYS A 906 9.02 18.36 -29.22
N ILE A 907 8.80 19.63 -28.89
CA ILE A 907 9.89 20.51 -28.40
C ILE A 907 10.22 20.27 -26.92
N THR A 908 9.23 19.85 -26.12
CA THR A 908 9.41 19.59 -24.68
C THR A 908 9.81 18.15 -24.37
N GLY A 909 9.49 17.19 -25.26
CA GLY A 909 9.63 15.76 -24.98
C GLY A 909 8.58 15.22 -23.99
N ILE A 910 7.62 16.04 -23.58
CA ILE A 910 6.51 15.66 -22.69
C ILE A 910 5.35 15.17 -23.55
N ASP A 911 4.67 14.10 -23.11
CA ASP A 911 3.54 13.56 -23.84
C ASP A 911 2.34 14.53 -23.85
N SER A 912 1.50 14.42 -24.88
CA SER A 912 0.37 15.33 -25.08
C SER A 912 -0.70 15.23 -23.98
N SER A 913 -0.80 14.09 -23.29
CA SER A 913 -1.81 13.90 -22.22
C SER A 913 -1.43 14.68 -20.96
N THR A 914 -0.15 14.65 -20.58
CA THR A 914 0.39 15.47 -19.50
C THR A 914 0.24 16.96 -19.80
N LEU A 915 0.56 17.39 -21.04
CA LEU A 915 0.41 18.80 -21.45
C LEU A 915 -1.05 19.29 -21.44
N ALA A 916 -2.00 18.44 -21.83
CA ALA A 916 -3.42 18.75 -21.79
C ALA A 916 -3.96 18.82 -20.35
N GLY A 917 -3.33 18.10 -19.42
CA GLY A 917 -3.69 18.03 -18.01
C GLY A 917 -3.14 19.17 -17.13
N LEU A 918 -2.32 20.08 -17.66
CA LEU A 918 -1.78 21.21 -16.90
C LEU A 918 -2.90 22.08 -16.31
N GLU A 919 -2.85 22.28 -14.99
CA GLU A 919 -3.80 23.15 -14.29
C GLU A 919 -3.52 24.64 -14.56
N GLN A 920 -4.45 25.51 -14.16
CA GLN A 920 -4.25 26.95 -14.27
C GLN A 920 -3.03 27.39 -13.45
N GLY A 921 -2.08 28.09 -14.08
CA GLY A 921 -0.84 28.53 -13.45
C GLY A 921 0.30 27.50 -13.49
N GLU A 922 0.03 26.26 -13.91
CA GLU A 922 1.05 25.26 -14.23
C GLU A 922 1.58 25.45 -15.65
N CYS A 923 2.89 25.28 -15.79
CA CYS A 923 3.58 25.48 -17.04
C CYS A 923 4.80 24.57 -17.18
N VAL A 924 5.15 24.30 -18.43
CA VAL A 924 6.43 23.72 -18.83
C VAL A 924 7.35 24.86 -19.27
N ALA A 925 8.56 24.91 -18.73
CA ALA A 925 9.57 25.85 -19.16
C ALA A 925 10.72 25.12 -19.86
N VAL A 926 11.13 25.65 -21.00
CA VAL A 926 12.20 25.12 -21.84
C VAL A 926 13.23 26.21 -22.03
N GLY A 927 14.48 25.97 -21.64
CA GLY A 927 15.54 26.97 -21.81
C GLY A 927 16.73 26.70 -20.91
N ASN A 928 17.60 27.70 -20.78
CA ASN A 928 18.80 27.61 -19.94
C ASN A 928 18.49 28.02 -18.49
N PHE A 929 18.42 27.06 -17.58
CA PHE A 929 18.18 27.28 -16.14
C PHE A 929 19.43 27.03 -15.31
N CYS A 930 19.53 27.71 -14.17
CA CYS A 930 20.70 27.59 -13.30
C CYS A 930 20.74 26.21 -12.62
N ASP A 931 21.83 25.49 -12.88
CA ASP A 931 22.19 24.26 -12.20
C ASP A 931 22.90 24.61 -10.88
N SER A 932 22.32 24.18 -9.75
CA SER A 932 22.85 24.50 -8.41
C SER A 932 24.21 23.90 -8.10
N PHE A 933 24.66 22.87 -8.84
CA PHE A 933 25.97 22.26 -8.66
C PHE A 933 27.06 23.01 -9.43
N GLU A 934 26.77 23.43 -10.67
CA GLU A 934 27.76 24.10 -11.52
C GLU A 934 27.72 25.63 -11.42
N GLY A 935 26.63 26.22 -10.90
CA GLY A 935 26.42 27.66 -10.87
C GLY A 935 26.30 28.30 -12.26
N LYS A 936 25.98 27.49 -13.28
CA LYS A 936 25.85 27.90 -14.68
C LYS A 936 24.46 27.56 -15.20
N ASN A 937 24.02 28.28 -16.24
CA ASN A 937 22.76 27.99 -16.90
C ASN A 937 22.94 26.84 -17.91
N LYS A 938 22.14 25.78 -17.77
CA LYS A 938 22.10 24.63 -18.70
C LYS A 938 20.72 24.46 -19.30
N TYR A 939 20.69 23.98 -20.53
CA TYR A 939 19.45 23.68 -21.23
C TYR A 939 18.71 22.52 -20.55
N VAL A 940 17.46 22.76 -20.13
CA VAL A 940 16.61 21.77 -19.46
C VAL A 940 15.13 22.06 -19.73
N VAL A 941 14.30 21.03 -19.61
CA VAL A 941 12.83 21.13 -19.62
C VAL A 941 12.33 20.90 -18.19
N LEU A 942 11.61 21.87 -17.64
CA LEU A 942 11.11 21.84 -16.26
C LEU A 942 9.59 21.98 -16.25
N ILE A 943 8.92 21.26 -15.36
CA ILE A 943 7.48 21.38 -15.12
C ILE A 943 7.28 21.98 -13.73
N GLY A 944 6.40 22.96 -13.61
CA GLY A 944 6.13 23.60 -12.33
C GLY A 944 4.99 24.62 -12.39
N ARG A 945 4.91 25.44 -11.36
CA ARG A 945 3.95 26.56 -11.27
C ARG A 945 4.68 27.88 -11.41
N THR A 946 4.00 28.89 -11.94
CA THR A 946 4.52 30.27 -12.02
C THR A 946 5.08 30.70 -10.67
N TYR A 947 6.31 31.22 -10.65
CA TYR A 947 6.87 31.74 -9.41
C TYR A 947 6.10 32.99 -8.96
N THR A 948 5.58 32.94 -7.74
CA THR A 948 4.97 34.07 -7.06
C THR A 948 5.91 34.56 -5.96
N GLN A 949 5.99 35.88 -5.82
CA GLN A 949 6.56 36.48 -4.62
C GLN A 949 5.50 36.35 -3.53
N GLU A 950 5.71 35.41 -2.60
CA GLU A 950 4.99 35.41 -1.31
C GLU A 950 5.50 36.62 -0.49
N GLU A 951 4.62 37.18 0.34
CA GLU A 951 4.85 38.42 1.10
C GLU A 951 6.16 38.48 1.90
#